data_AF-A0A1E7F1X7-F1
#
_entry.id   AF-A0A1E7F1X7-F1
#
_cell.length_a   1.000
_cell.length_b   1.000
_cell.length_c   1.000
_cell.angle_alpha   90.00
_cell.angle_beta   90.00
_cell.angle_gamma   90.00
#
_symmetry.space_group_name_H-M   'P 1'
#
loop_
_entity.id
_entity.type
_entity.pdbx_description
1 polymer ?
#
loop_
_entity_poly.entity_id
_entity_poly.type
_entity_poly.pdbx_seq_one_letter_code
_entity_poly.pdbx_strand_id
1 'polypeptide(L)'
;MAPLLLLHLPIVVVDSAPLPPPTTTTTNLRSPDVVINKEYEKIIAETKDLYEEYGCLSSWDSFPSIMDYERERGSTSMTAITRSTTAATATTTATNTTKQMSMACMCGLLHDSASLMFEEFLLEDVSSISSSLSLSSSSSSISLSAAIAAKRKEDAIAIAAATTTTTDGDTGSTISAVQQIQPSSISSTTKYSDTVRSLDLQKKCINGKAGDYDCKNVDLILHIPLTAVLTTNNERELSPPTGGNDVWGWTYIDTDDNDSRREFVLWGTKEGMFFVEATNFKEPKIVGYLPSTTRGKSNWRDMKVIKNHAYIGSEMGGHGMQIFDLTQLLNVECENDYYNDYYCVEFNPRENVYTGGGNPYRPVTNSHNIVANEDTDFVYIVGGTNGCAGGLHIVDVSDPENPKFAGCYGGDGYVHDAECVVYDGVDINYKGNEICFCFNANSVTIVDVTDKTDFKLLSRTQYAKTGYTHQGWLSSDKKHIVFGDETDEYYLGGQTRSLILNIEDLEKPTNFQEYFGTTTAIDHNLYIVGAVEQGYDNKFASSDLIYQSNYQAGLRILQVPDIDNDYDNDPTGSIIEVGYFDTFPMNDSPKFNGAWSVYPFFSSQLVAISDVSGGLFLVKPNLDNVLVSPPSSPPTQPPTQPPTQPPTQPPTQPPTQPPTQPPTQPPTQPPTQPPTQAPTQAPISDVSTDPCDDRPEYLWRGKSGRGCDWVGRPNKNKKIKKRCKKFEIPRNNDNSSLRKRNIPGQKRIHFYCPTTCGDVGKGACKS
;
A
#
# COMPACT_ATOMS: atom_id res chain seq x y z
N MET A 1 13.81 -10.79 72.81
CA MET A 1 13.96 -11.72 73.96
C MET A 1 13.68 -13.13 73.48
N ALA A 2 14.30 -14.12 74.11
CA ALA A 2 14.02 -15.55 74.06
C ALA A 2 14.42 -16.12 75.46
N PRO A 3 14.25 -17.42 75.82
CA PRO A 3 13.71 -18.56 75.07
C PRO A 3 12.71 -19.44 75.88
N LEU A 4 12.28 -20.57 75.31
CA LEU A 4 12.21 -21.98 75.85
C LEU A 4 11.35 -22.81 74.85
N LEU A 5 11.67 -24.01 74.33
CA LEU A 5 12.23 -25.28 74.86
C LEU A 5 11.29 -26.06 75.82
N LEU A 6 11.20 -27.41 75.80
CA LEU A 6 11.45 -28.50 74.82
C LEU A 6 11.04 -29.85 75.50
N LEU A 7 10.69 -30.92 74.77
CA LEU A 7 10.78 -32.39 75.08
C LEU A 7 9.87 -33.13 74.05
N HIS A 8 10.27 -34.04 73.14
CA HIS A 8 11.05 -35.30 73.17
C HIS A 8 10.18 -36.60 73.07
N LEU A 9 10.02 -37.07 71.82
CA LEU A 9 10.25 -38.44 71.28
C LEU A 9 10.07 -39.69 72.17
N PRO A 10 9.52 -40.79 71.60
CA PRO A 10 10.39 -41.75 70.89
C PRO A 10 9.92 -42.18 69.48
N ILE A 11 10.82 -42.83 68.74
CA ILE A 11 10.60 -43.43 67.41
C ILE A 11 10.28 -44.93 67.55
N VAL A 12 9.34 -45.45 66.75
CA VAL A 12 9.32 -46.86 66.32
C VAL A 12 9.03 -46.89 64.82
N VAL A 13 9.83 -47.64 64.06
CA VAL A 13 9.62 -47.91 62.62
C VAL A 13 9.17 -49.35 62.46
N VAL A 14 8.09 -49.58 61.70
CA VAL A 14 7.70 -50.90 61.19
C VAL A 14 7.18 -50.73 59.76
N ASP A 15 7.62 -51.60 58.86
CA ASP A 15 7.24 -51.61 57.44
C ASP A 15 5.80 -52.10 57.20
N SER A 16 5.12 -51.56 56.19
CA SER A 16 3.92 -52.17 55.61
C SER A 16 3.71 -51.73 54.15
N ALA A 17 3.65 -52.70 53.24
CA ALA A 17 3.58 -52.47 51.79
C ALA A 17 2.16 -52.08 51.30
N PRO A 18 2.05 -51.35 50.17
CA PRO A 18 0.77 -50.99 49.57
C PRO A 18 0.04 -52.21 48.96
N LEU A 19 -1.30 -52.16 48.97
CA LEU A 19 -2.19 -53.18 48.41
C LEU A 19 -2.34 -53.04 46.88
N PRO A 20 -2.57 -54.14 46.14
CA PRO A 20 -2.61 -54.12 44.67
C PRO A 20 -3.96 -53.65 44.09
N PRO A 21 -3.97 -53.07 42.88
CA PRO A 21 -5.18 -52.78 42.11
C PRO A 21 -5.83 -54.06 41.55
N PRO A 22 -7.13 -54.03 41.18
CA PRO A 22 -7.86 -55.21 40.70
C PRO A 22 -7.41 -55.67 39.30
N THR A 23 -7.37 -56.99 39.11
CA THR A 23 -6.98 -57.65 37.87
C THR A 23 -8.12 -57.73 36.85
N THR A 24 -7.86 -57.31 35.60
CA THR A 24 -8.60 -57.75 34.41
C THR A 24 -7.73 -58.67 33.56
N THR A 25 -8.32 -59.76 33.05
CA THR A 25 -7.57 -60.86 32.45
C THR A 25 -7.23 -60.60 30.98
N THR A 26 -5.96 -60.75 30.60
CA THR A 26 -5.51 -60.63 29.21
C THR A 26 -5.89 -61.86 28.38
N THR A 27 -6.85 -61.71 27.46
CA THR A 27 -7.03 -62.64 26.34
C THR A 27 -6.23 -62.14 25.14
N ASN A 28 -5.16 -62.86 24.76
CA ASN A 28 -4.42 -62.57 23.53
C ASN A 28 -5.29 -62.85 22.30
N LEU A 29 -5.80 -61.79 21.67
CA LEU A 29 -6.09 -61.81 20.24
C LEU A 29 -4.88 -61.20 19.52
N ARG A 30 -4.30 -61.95 18.57
CA ARG A 30 -3.43 -61.36 17.56
C ARG A 30 -4.25 -60.37 16.74
N SER A 31 -3.72 -59.18 16.49
CA SER A 31 -4.13 -58.40 15.33
C SER A 31 -3.97 -59.27 14.07
N PRO A 32 -4.91 -59.24 13.10
CA PRO A 32 -4.67 -59.84 11.81
C PRO A 32 -3.53 -59.09 11.12
N ASP A 33 -2.55 -59.81 10.58
CA ASP A 33 -1.55 -59.23 9.68
C ASP A 33 -2.28 -58.80 8.39
N VAL A 34 -2.57 -57.50 8.25
CA VAL A 34 -3.24 -56.96 7.06
C VAL A 34 -2.27 -57.05 5.88
N VAL A 35 -2.50 -58.03 5.01
CA VAL A 35 -1.79 -58.13 3.73
C VAL A 35 -2.32 -57.03 2.81
N ILE A 36 -1.69 -55.87 2.85
CA ILE A 36 -1.95 -54.79 1.88
C ILE A 36 -1.72 -55.37 0.49
N ASN A 37 -2.74 -55.34 -0.36
CA ASN A 37 -2.64 -55.85 -1.72
C ASN A 37 -1.67 -54.95 -2.51
N LYS A 38 -0.67 -55.52 -3.19
CA LYS A 38 0.29 -54.76 -4.00
C LYS A 38 -0.36 -53.98 -5.14
N GLU A 39 -1.56 -54.41 -5.55
CA GLU A 39 -2.40 -53.72 -6.52
C GLU A 39 -2.94 -52.38 -5.96
N TYR A 40 -3.20 -52.32 -4.65
CA TYR A 40 -3.67 -51.13 -3.93
C TYR A 40 -2.54 -50.10 -3.73
N GLU A 41 -1.34 -50.53 -3.34
CA GLU A 41 -0.14 -49.67 -3.28
C GLU A 41 0.15 -49.02 -4.65
N LYS A 42 -0.03 -49.78 -5.73
CA LYS A 42 0.13 -49.30 -7.11
C LYS A 42 -0.93 -48.27 -7.49
N ILE A 43 -2.21 -48.54 -7.21
CA ILE A 43 -3.31 -47.59 -7.49
C ILE A 43 -3.11 -46.28 -6.71
N ILE A 44 -2.66 -46.35 -5.46
CA ILE A 44 -2.33 -45.16 -4.67
C ILE A 44 -1.21 -44.34 -5.32
N ALA A 45 -0.13 -44.98 -5.77
CA ALA A 45 0.97 -44.29 -6.46
C ALA A 45 0.48 -43.64 -7.77
N GLU A 46 -0.18 -44.40 -8.64
CA GLU A 46 -0.68 -43.89 -9.93
C GLU A 46 -1.73 -42.77 -9.76
N THR A 47 -2.53 -42.80 -8.67
CA THR A 47 -3.46 -41.70 -8.34
C THR A 47 -2.73 -40.48 -7.78
N LYS A 48 -1.67 -40.67 -6.98
CA LYS A 48 -0.88 -39.55 -6.44
C LYS A 48 -0.09 -38.84 -7.53
N ASP A 49 0.48 -39.58 -8.48
CA ASP A 49 1.18 -39.02 -9.64
C ASP A 49 0.22 -38.14 -10.49
N LEU A 50 -1.04 -38.57 -10.66
CA LEU A 50 -2.09 -37.75 -11.30
C LEU A 50 -2.44 -36.49 -10.50
N TYR A 51 -2.44 -36.56 -9.15
CA TYR A 51 -2.62 -35.38 -8.30
C TYR A 51 -1.44 -34.39 -8.42
N GLU A 52 -0.23 -34.87 -8.68
CA GLU A 52 0.93 -34.03 -8.96
C GLU A 52 0.83 -33.39 -10.36
N GLU A 53 0.51 -34.18 -11.41
CA GLU A 53 0.34 -33.69 -12.79
C GLU A 53 -0.72 -32.59 -12.91
N TYR A 54 -1.83 -32.70 -12.18
CA TYR A 54 -2.90 -31.70 -12.17
C TYR A 54 -2.77 -30.62 -11.07
N GLY A 55 -1.67 -30.61 -10.30
CA GLY A 55 -1.40 -29.58 -9.29
C GLY A 55 -2.32 -29.63 -8.06
N CYS A 56 -3.00 -30.76 -7.84
CA CYS A 56 -3.97 -30.97 -6.77
C CYS A 56 -3.32 -31.53 -5.48
N LEU A 57 -2.00 -31.72 -5.43
CA LEU A 57 -1.31 -32.47 -4.37
C LEU A 57 -1.58 -31.95 -2.94
N SER A 58 -1.93 -30.67 -2.76
CA SER A 58 -2.26 -30.10 -1.44
C SER A 58 -3.58 -30.66 -0.84
N SER A 59 -4.49 -31.21 -1.64
CA SER A 59 -5.67 -31.94 -1.13
C SER A 59 -5.46 -33.45 -1.02
N TRP A 60 -4.27 -33.97 -1.37
CA TRP A 60 -3.93 -35.37 -1.15
C TRP A 60 -3.88 -35.71 0.34
N ASP A 61 -3.25 -34.87 1.16
CA ASP A 61 -3.14 -35.10 2.61
C ASP A 61 -4.47 -34.85 3.37
N SER A 62 -5.54 -34.51 2.65
CA SER A 62 -6.93 -34.47 3.16
C SER A 62 -7.66 -35.82 3.02
N PHE A 63 -7.06 -36.83 2.36
CA PHE A 63 -7.63 -38.17 2.29
C PHE A 63 -7.52 -38.90 3.65
N PRO A 64 -8.61 -39.47 4.20
CA PRO A 64 -8.53 -40.22 5.45
C PRO A 64 -7.58 -41.42 5.33
N SER A 65 -6.66 -41.58 6.28
CA SER A 65 -5.91 -42.82 6.38
C SER A 65 -6.83 -43.95 6.86
N ILE A 66 -6.63 -45.18 6.36
CA ILE A 66 -7.51 -46.30 6.73
C ILE A 66 -7.45 -46.63 8.24
N MET A 67 -6.36 -46.21 8.91
CA MET A 67 -6.16 -46.31 10.37
C MET A 67 -7.08 -45.38 11.17
N ASP A 68 -7.63 -44.34 10.55
CA ASP A 68 -8.56 -43.41 11.20
C ASP A 68 -10.01 -43.85 11.01
N TYR A 69 -10.33 -44.46 9.86
CA TYR A 69 -11.66 -45.02 9.58
C TYR A 69 -12.02 -46.20 10.51
N GLU A 70 -11.05 -47.03 10.91
CA GLU A 70 -11.28 -48.06 11.94
C GLU A 70 -11.47 -47.48 13.35
N ARG A 71 -10.95 -46.27 13.61
CA ARG A 71 -10.99 -45.62 14.93
C ARG A 71 -12.40 -45.18 15.33
N GLU A 72 -13.18 -44.68 14.36
CA GLU A 72 -14.53 -44.13 14.62
C GLU A 72 -15.59 -45.20 14.89
N ARG A 73 -15.39 -46.45 14.42
CA ARG A 73 -16.27 -47.59 14.74
C ARG A 73 -16.32 -47.95 16.22
N GLY A 74 -15.46 -47.36 17.06
CA GLY A 74 -15.43 -47.60 18.51
C GLY A 74 -16.53 -46.92 19.35
N SER A 75 -17.32 -45.99 18.79
CA SER A 75 -18.28 -45.18 19.57
C SER A 75 -19.73 -45.34 19.10
N THR A 76 -20.55 -46.05 19.89
CA THR A 76 -21.93 -46.39 19.53
C THR A 76 -22.97 -45.38 20.00
N SER A 77 -23.51 -44.56 19.10
CA SER A 77 -24.93 -44.15 19.10
C SER A 77 -25.30 -43.42 17.80
N MET A 78 -26.10 -44.04 16.93
CA MET A 78 -26.61 -43.37 15.74
C MET A 78 -28.09 -43.72 15.49
N THR A 79 -28.97 -42.73 15.65
CA THR A 79 -30.40 -42.84 15.34
C THR A 79 -30.61 -42.40 13.90
N ALA A 80 -31.22 -43.24 13.06
CA ALA A 80 -31.30 -43.02 11.63
C ALA A 80 -32.14 -41.78 11.22
N ILE A 81 -31.57 -40.96 10.35
CA ILE A 81 -32.30 -39.97 9.53
C ILE A 81 -32.31 -40.51 8.10
N THR A 82 -33.45 -40.46 7.41
CA THR A 82 -33.66 -41.03 6.08
C THR A 82 -33.97 -39.96 5.03
N ARG A 83 -33.69 -40.29 3.75
CA ARG A 83 -33.90 -39.49 2.51
C ARG A 83 -32.77 -38.47 2.23
N SER A 84 -32.31 -38.28 1.00
CA SER A 84 -32.55 -39.05 -0.25
C SER A 84 -31.38 -38.88 -1.22
N THR A 85 -31.01 -39.96 -1.91
CA THR A 85 -30.23 -39.93 -3.17
C THR A 85 -31.09 -39.35 -4.32
N THR A 86 -30.60 -38.98 -5.50
CA THR A 86 -29.52 -39.59 -6.33
C THR A 86 -28.74 -38.64 -7.25
N ALA A 87 -27.49 -39.02 -7.52
CA ALA A 87 -26.74 -38.76 -8.75
C ALA A 87 -26.39 -40.12 -9.43
N ALA A 88 -25.84 -40.23 -10.64
CA ALA A 88 -25.54 -39.20 -11.63
C ALA A 88 -26.37 -39.43 -12.93
N THR A 89 -25.96 -40.10 -14.04
CA THR A 89 -24.67 -40.69 -14.48
C THR A 89 -24.66 -40.69 -16.03
N ALA A 90 -23.48 -40.65 -16.66
CA ALA A 90 -23.34 -40.46 -18.13
C ALA A 90 -22.79 -41.71 -18.87
N THR A 91 -23.02 -41.79 -20.19
CA THR A 91 -22.14 -42.59 -21.09
C THR A 91 -22.18 -42.15 -22.56
N THR A 92 -21.08 -41.52 -22.99
CA THR A 92 -20.44 -41.63 -24.32
C THR A 92 -21.25 -41.58 -25.63
N THR A 93 -21.08 -40.49 -26.37
CA THR A 93 -20.48 -40.56 -27.72
C THR A 93 -19.62 -39.30 -27.93
N ALA A 94 -18.38 -39.43 -28.44
CA ALA A 94 -17.42 -38.34 -28.44
C ALA A 94 -16.97 -37.93 -29.86
N THR A 95 -17.02 -36.62 -30.15
CA THR A 95 -16.25 -35.98 -31.25
C THR A 95 -15.94 -34.50 -30.95
N ASN A 96 -14.70 -34.27 -30.52
CA ASN A 96 -13.85 -33.07 -30.69
C ASN A 96 -14.28 -31.65 -30.24
N THR A 97 -13.30 -30.98 -29.59
CA THR A 97 -13.19 -29.52 -29.29
C THR A 97 -14.30 -28.91 -28.40
N THR A 98 -13.98 -28.10 -27.37
CA THR A 98 -12.91 -27.08 -27.28
C THR A 98 -12.20 -27.07 -25.91
N LYS A 99 -10.90 -26.75 -25.87
CA LYS A 99 -10.15 -26.47 -24.63
C LYS A 99 -10.46 -25.05 -24.12
N GLN A 100 -10.95 -24.91 -22.87
CA GLN A 100 -10.75 -23.80 -21.90
C GLN A 100 -11.88 -23.78 -20.84
N MET A 101 -11.79 -24.66 -19.83
CA MET A 101 -12.49 -24.52 -18.53
C MET A 101 -11.56 -25.04 -17.40
N SER A 102 -11.88 -24.70 -16.15
CA SER A 102 -10.89 -24.47 -15.09
C SER A 102 -10.31 -25.70 -14.39
N MET A 103 -9.06 -25.54 -13.94
CA MET A 103 -8.25 -26.54 -13.22
C MET A 103 -8.88 -26.96 -11.87
N ALA A 104 -9.56 -26.04 -11.18
CA ALA A 104 -10.33 -26.36 -9.97
C ALA A 104 -11.44 -27.41 -10.19
N CYS A 105 -12.04 -27.44 -11.39
CA CYS A 105 -13.03 -28.46 -11.74
C CYS A 105 -12.37 -29.86 -11.89
N MET A 106 -11.12 -29.91 -12.36
CA MET A 106 -10.36 -31.16 -12.45
C MET A 106 -9.99 -31.71 -11.06
N CYS A 107 -9.53 -30.88 -10.12
CA CYS A 107 -9.23 -31.35 -8.76
C CYS A 107 -10.48 -31.85 -8.02
N GLY A 108 -11.64 -31.18 -8.20
CA GLY A 108 -12.91 -31.68 -7.68
C GLY A 108 -13.31 -33.03 -8.29
N LEU A 109 -13.30 -33.13 -9.63
CA LEU A 109 -13.62 -34.38 -10.33
C LEU A 109 -12.64 -35.52 -10.02
N LEU A 110 -11.35 -35.23 -9.79
CA LEU A 110 -10.36 -36.21 -9.32
C LEU A 110 -10.68 -36.69 -7.91
N HIS A 111 -11.08 -35.80 -7.00
CA HIS A 111 -11.42 -36.15 -5.62
C HIS A 111 -12.74 -36.92 -5.52
N ASP A 112 -13.77 -36.53 -6.30
CA ASP A 112 -15.00 -37.30 -6.46
C ASP A 112 -14.71 -38.68 -7.06
N SER A 113 -13.89 -38.76 -8.12
CA SER A 113 -13.57 -40.03 -8.79
C SER A 113 -12.73 -40.95 -7.91
N ALA A 114 -11.75 -40.42 -7.17
CA ALA A 114 -10.96 -41.19 -6.22
C ALA A 114 -11.84 -41.71 -5.07
N SER A 115 -12.69 -40.84 -4.50
CA SER A 115 -13.62 -41.22 -3.43
C SER A 115 -14.58 -42.32 -3.91
N LEU A 116 -15.17 -42.17 -5.11
CA LEU A 116 -16.03 -43.19 -5.70
C LEU A 116 -15.29 -44.51 -5.99
N MET A 117 -14.04 -44.47 -6.47
CA MET A 117 -13.24 -45.69 -6.67
C MET A 117 -12.97 -46.42 -5.34
N PHE A 118 -12.68 -45.68 -4.26
CA PHE A 118 -12.48 -46.30 -2.94
C PHE A 118 -13.80 -46.76 -2.30
N GLU A 119 -14.92 -46.05 -2.46
CA GLU A 119 -16.24 -46.53 -2.02
C GLU A 119 -16.70 -47.76 -2.81
N GLU A 120 -16.54 -47.80 -4.13
CA GLU A 120 -16.93 -48.93 -4.98
C GLU A 120 -16.13 -50.20 -4.63
N PHE A 121 -14.82 -50.08 -4.37
CA PHE A 121 -13.98 -51.17 -3.86
C PHE A 121 -14.32 -51.62 -2.43
N LEU A 122 -14.98 -50.78 -1.63
CA LEU A 122 -15.50 -51.13 -0.30
C LEU A 122 -16.94 -51.66 -0.35
N LEU A 123 -17.62 -51.58 -1.50
CA LEU A 123 -19.02 -51.96 -1.70
C LEU A 123 -19.24 -53.20 -2.57
N GLU A 124 -18.19 -53.77 -3.20
CA GLU A 124 -18.28 -55.07 -3.89
C GLU A 124 -18.79 -56.21 -2.97
N ASP A 125 -18.62 -56.09 -1.64
CA ASP A 125 -19.16 -57.02 -0.64
C ASP A 125 -20.70 -56.95 -0.45
N VAL A 126 -21.41 -55.94 -0.99
CA VAL A 126 -22.84 -55.69 -0.67
C VAL A 126 -23.70 -55.28 -1.87
N SER A 127 -24.19 -56.26 -2.66
CA SER A 127 -25.06 -56.01 -3.81
C SER A 127 -26.57 -56.26 -3.56
N SER A 128 -27.46 -55.43 -4.15
CA SER A 128 -28.59 -55.83 -5.03
C SER A 128 -29.85 -54.91 -5.03
N ILE A 129 -30.63 -54.98 -6.13
CA ILE A 129 -32.04 -54.51 -6.37
C ILE A 129 -32.25 -53.05 -6.88
N SER A 130 -33.33 -52.84 -7.66
CA SER A 130 -33.66 -51.66 -8.50
C SER A 130 -35.20 -51.58 -8.78
N SER A 131 -35.86 -50.75 -9.63
CA SER A 131 -35.47 -49.88 -10.78
C SER A 131 -36.62 -48.92 -11.24
N SER A 132 -36.31 -48.02 -12.19
CA SER A 132 -37.13 -47.58 -13.37
C SER A 132 -38.11 -46.36 -13.36
N LEU A 133 -38.06 -45.61 -14.49
CA LEU A 133 -39.08 -44.76 -15.17
C LEU A 133 -39.53 -43.40 -14.53
N SER A 134 -39.91 -42.32 -15.27
CA SER A 134 -39.47 -41.70 -16.56
C SER A 134 -40.29 -40.43 -16.92
N LEU A 135 -39.75 -39.52 -17.76
CA LEU A 135 -40.42 -38.42 -18.53
C LEU A 135 -40.92 -37.19 -17.71
N SER A 136 -40.99 -35.95 -18.24
CA SER A 136 -40.72 -35.38 -19.59
C SER A 136 -40.11 -33.95 -19.54
N SER A 137 -39.85 -33.34 -20.71
CA SER A 137 -38.95 -32.18 -20.91
C SER A 137 -39.59 -30.81 -21.21
N SER A 138 -38.92 -29.72 -20.84
CA SER A 138 -38.77 -28.51 -21.68
C SER A 138 -37.49 -27.73 -21.30
N SER A 139 -37.01 -26.83 -22.17
CA SER A 139 -35.64 -26.30 -22.10
C SER A 139 -35.52 -24.81 -22.46
N SER A 140 -34.79 -24.04 -21.65
CA SER A 140 -34.26 -22.70 -21.97
C SER A 140 -32.97 -22.45 -21.18
N SER A 141 -31.88 -22.05 -21.84
CA SER A 141 -30.61 -21.68 -21.19
C SER A 141 -30.48 -20.16 -21.05
N ILE A 142 -29.96 -19.72 -19.90
CA ILE A 142 -29.69 -18.31 -19.57
C ILE A 142 -28.24 -18.23 -19.09
N SER A 143 -27.46 -17.26 -19.59
CA SER A 143 -26.07 -17.09 -19.18
C SER A 143 -25.96 -16.52 -17.76
N LEU A 144 -24.86 -16.79 -17.05
CA LEU A 144 -24.65 -16.31 -15.68
C LEU A 144 -24.73 -14.77 -15.59
N SER A 145 -24.23 -14.07 -16.60
CA SER A 145 -24.35 -12.61 -16.75
C SER A 145 -25.81 -12.15 -16.82
N ALA A 146 -26.68 -12.92 -17.49
CA ALA A 146 -28.11 -12.64 -17.58
C ALA A 146 -28.87 -13.05 -16.30
N ALA A 147 -28.41 -14.06 -15.55
CA ALA A 147 -28.94 -14.39 -14.23
C ALA A 147 -28.67 -13.27 -13.20
N ILE A 148 -27.46 -12.71 -13.20
CA ILE A 148 -27.09 -11.56 -12.36
C ILE A 148 -27.89 -10.30 -12.78
N ALA A 149 -28.09 -10.10 -14.08
CA ALA A 149 -28.94 -9.01 -14.59
C ALA A 149 -30.43 -9.20 -14.28
N ALA A 150 -30.93 -10.45 -14.20
CA ALA A 150 -32.29 -10.75 -13.79
C ALA A 150 -32.51 -10.42 -12.31
N LYS A 151 -31.61 -10.86 -11.42
CA LYS A 151 -31.71 -10.57 -9.97
C LYS A 151 -31.75 -9.06 -9.68
N ARG A 152 -30.84 -8.29 -10.28
CA ARG A 152 -30.86 -6.80 -10.21
C ARG A 152 -32.14 -6.15 -10.78
N LYS A 153 -32.93 -6.88 -11.59
CA LYS A 153 -34.18 -6.39 -12.18
C LYS A 153 -35.40 -6.74 -11.33
N GLU A 154 -35.37 -7.85 -10.60
CA GLU A 154 -36.38 -8.20 -9.60
C GLU A 154 -36.32 -7.24 -8.40
N ASP A 155 -35.12 -6.99 -7.87
CA ASP A 155 -34.89 -6.01 -6.79
C ASP A 155 -35.35 -4.59 -7.19
N ALA A 156 -35.15 -4.21 -8.45
CA ALA A 156 -35.59 -2.91 -8.98
C ALA A 156 -37.13 -2.81 -9.17
N ILE A 157 -37.82 -3.93 -9.40
CA ILE A 157 -39.28 -3.96 -9.54
C ILE A 157 -39.95 -3.86 -8.15
N ALA A 158 -39.33 -4.38 -7.09
CA ALA A 158 -39.83 -4.27 -5.72
C ALA A 158 -39.98 -2.82 -5.22
N ILE A 159 -39.21 -1.87 -5.78
CA ILE A 159 -39.26 -0.43 -5.41
C ILE A 159 -40.19 0.38 -6.35
N ALA A 160 -40.61 -0.19 -7.48
CA ALA A 160 -41.38 0.52 -8.52
C ALA A 160 -42.92 0.41 -8.39
N ALA A 161 -43.45 -0.26 -7.36
CA ALA A 161 -44.86 -0.61 -7.24
C ALA A 161 -45.73 0.36 -6.39
N ALA A 162 -45.27 1.59 -6.13
CA ALA A 162 -45.85 2.48 -5.10
C ALA A 162 -46.44 3.84 -5.59
N THR A 163 -46.69 4.00 -6.90
CA THR A 163 -47.37 5.16 -7.54
C THR A 163 -47.79 4.72 -8.96
N THR A 164 -48.98 4.95 -9.55
CA THR A 164 -50.13 5.90 -9.43
C THR A 164 -51.41 5.23 -10.00
N THR A 165 -52.71 5.57 -9.79
CA THR A 165 -53.51 6.60 -9.06
C THR A 165 -55.03 6.25 -9.17
N THR A 166 -55.94 7.18 -8.77
CA THR A 166 -57.34 7.40 -9.24
C THR A 166 -58.49 6.46 -8.81
N THR A 167 -59.31 6.96 -7.87
CA THR A 167 -60.81 7.07 -7.90
C THR A 167 -61.62 5.90 -8.48
N ASP A 168 -62.50 5.18 -7.76
CA ASP A 168 -63.68 5.63 -6.98
C ASP A 168 -64.31 4.41 -6.24
N GLY A 169 -65.36 4.60 -5.42
CA GLY A 169 -66.36 3.54 -5.15
C GLY A 169 -66.51 3.04 -3.71
N ASP A 170 -67.73 3.14 -3.18
CA ASP A 170 -68.14 2.85 -1.79
C ASP A 170 -68.45 1.36 -1.49
N THR A 171 -68.51 1.00 -0.20
CA THR A 171 -68.97 -0.25 0.45
C THR A 171 -68.27 -1.59 0.13
N GLY A 172 -67.95 -2.35 1.18
CA GLY A 172 -67.73 -3.81 1.11
C GLY A 172 -66.88 -4.37 2.25
N SER A 173 -67.52 -4.96 3.28
CA SER A 173 -66.79 -5.62 4.38
C SER A 173 -66.56 -7.11 4.08
N THR A 174 -65.30 -7.56 4.12
CA THR A 174 -64.92 -8.97 4.23
C THR A 174 -63.72 -9.15 5.18
N ILE A 175 -63.61 -10.32 5.79
CA ILE A 175 -62.71 -10.59 6.92
C ILE A 175 -61.36 -11.11 6.43
N SER A 176 -60.27 -10.43 6.81
CA SER A 176 -58.89 -10.87 6.52
C SER A 176 -58.20 -11.39 7.79
N ALA A 177 -58.15 -12.72 7.94
CA ALA A 177 -57.29 -13.37 8.93
C ALA A 177 -55.89 -13.59 8.35
N VAL A 178 -55.02 -12.56 8.44
CA VAL A 178 -53.61 -12.68 8.02
C VAL A 178 -52.80 -13.27 9.18
N GLN A 179 -52.51 -14.57 9.10
CA GLN A 179 -51.55 -15.22 9.99
C GLN A 179 -50.15 -14.68 9.67
N GLN A 180 -49.52 -14.01 10.63
CA GLN A 180 -48.15 -13.51 10.46
C GLN A 180 -47.16 -14.67 10.34
N ILE A 181 -46.66 -14.92 9.13
CA ILE A 181 -45.44 -15.68 8.92
C ILE A 181 -44.29 -14.69 9.04
N GLN A 182 -43.62 -14.70 10.19
CA GLN A 182 -42.32 -14.04 10.35
C GLN A 182 -41.32 -14.74 9.40
N PRO A 183 -40.59 -14.01 8.54
CA PRO A 183 -39.52 -14.61 7.76
C PRO A 183 -38.39 -15.01 8.71
N SER A 184 -38.17 -16.31 8.88
CA SER A 184 -37.07 -16.84 9.68
C SER A 184 -35.73 -16.39 9.09
N SER A 185 -34.95 -15.65 9.85
CA SER A 185 -33.63 -15.17 9.45
C SER A 185 -32.68 -16.35 9.19
N ILE A 186 -32.21 -16.48 7.95
CA ILE A 186 -31.07 -17.37 7.63
C ILE A 186 -29.80 -16.63 8.07
N SER A 187 -29.50 -16.73 9.37
CA SER A 187 -28.22 -16.29 9.95
C SER A 187 -27.20 -17.41 9.84
N SER A 188 -26.66 -17.62 8.64
CA SER A 188 -25.47 -18.46 8.44
C SER A 188 -24.22 -17.62 8.64
N THR A 189 -24.02 -17.12 9.86
CA THR A 189 -22.77 -16.49 10.28
C THR A 189 -21.71 -17.58 10.46
N THR A 190 -20.79 -17.68 9.50
CA THR A 190 -19.55 -18.44 9.64
C THR A 190 -18.73 -17.82 10.77
N LYS A 191 -18.19 -18.65 11.68
CA LYS A 191 -17.44 -18.17 12.84
C LYS A 191 -16.08 -17.57 12.46
N TYR A 192 -15.45 -16.85 13.39
CA TYR A 192 -14.02 -16.46 13.22
C TYR A 192 -13.14 -17.67 12.94
N SER A 193 -13.26 -18.73 13.77
CA SER A 193 -12.48 -19.96 13.64
C SER A 193 -12.59 -20.60 12.27
N ASP A 194 -13.78 -20.54 11.68
CA ASP A 194 -14.13 -21.25 10.46
C ASP A 194 -13.78 -20.38 9.25
N THR A 195 -13.92 -19.06 9.39
CA THR A 195 -13.48 -18.05 8.41
C THR A 195 -11.95 -18.05 8.30
N VAL A 196 -11.21 -17.95 9.41
CA VAL A 196 -9.73 -17.99 9.44
C VAL A 196 -9.19 -19.30 8.88
N ARG A 197 -9.80 -20.44 9.21
CA ARG A 197 -9.45 -21.75 8.62
C ARG A 197 -9.82 -21.90 7.14
N SER A 198 -10.65 -21.01 6.61
CA SER A 198 -11.02 -20.95 5.18
C SER A 198 -10.26 -19.87 4.39
N LEU A 199 -9.40 -19.07 5.05
CA LEU A 199 -8.54 -18.12 4.34
C LEU A 199 -7.49 -18.89 3.52
N ASP A 200 -7.03 -18.25 2.45
CA ASP A 200 -6.01 -18.81 1.55
C ASP A 200 -4.62 -18.80 2.20
N LEU A 201 -4.40 -19.74 3.12
CA LEU A 201 -3.12 -19.92 3.81
C LEU A 201 -2.04 -20.43 2.83
N GLN A 202 -0.98 -19.63 2.70
CA GLN A 202 0.24 -19.86 1.93
C GLN A 202 0.07 -20.45 0.50
N LYS A 203 -0.25 -19.59 -0.48
CA LYS A 203 -0.20 -19.94 -1.91
C LYS A 203 1.12 -19.47 -2.55
N LYS A 204 1.97 -20.44 -2.91
CA LYS A 204 3.23 -20.18 -3.61
C LYS A 204 3.00 -19.62 -5.02
N CYS A 205 3.90 -18.74 -5.46
CA CYS A 205 3.89 -18.21 -6.81
C CYS A 205 4.47 -19.23 -7.81
N ILE A 206 3.59 -19.92 -8.53
CA ILE A 206 3.96 -20.98 -9.48
C ILE A 206 3.38 -20.64 -10.85
N ASN A 207 4.22 -20.68 -11.89
CA ASN A 207 3.84 -20.35 -13.28
C ASN A 207 3.15 -18.98 -13.45
N GLY A 208 3.46 -18.01 -12.58
CA GLY A 208 2.90 -16.65 -12.60
C GLY A 208 1.64 -16.47 -11.75
N LYS A 209 1.17 -17.50 -11.02
CA LYS A 209 -0.04 -17.43 -10.18
C LYS A 209 0.20 -17.85 -8.74
N ALA A 210 -0.47 -17.15 -7.81
CA ALA A 210 -0.55 -17.47 -6.39
C ALA A 210 -2.03 -17.54 -5.96
N GLY A 211 -2.71 -18.60 -6.40
CA GLY A 211 -4.18 -18.64 -6.44
C GLY A 211 -4.70 -17.90 -7.67
N ASP A 212 -5.72 -17.05 -7.50
CA ASP A 212 -6.26 -16.24 -8.60
C ASP A 212 -5.40 -15.01 -8.93
N TYR A 213 -4.47 -14.63 -8.04
CA TYR A 213 -3.61 -13.45 -8.14
C TYR A 213 -2.40 -13.68 -9.05
N ASP A 214 -2.11 -12.74 -9.95
CA ASP A 214 -0.88 -12.74 -10.76
C ASP A 214 0.34 -12.33 -9.91
N CYS A 215 1.45 -13.03 -10.08
CA CYS A 215 2.63 -12.86 -9.25
C CYS A 215 3.93 -13.17 -9.99
N LYS A 216 5.04 -12.66 -9.46
CA LYS A 216 6.40 -13.01 -9.87
C LYS A 216 7.31 -12.95 -8.65
N ASN A 217 7.89 -14.09 -8.27
CA ASN A 217 8.84 -14.22 -7.15
C ASN A 217 8.29 -13.75 -5.78
N VAL A 218 6.96 -13.70 -5.60
CA VAL A 218 6.31 -13.26 -4.36
C VAL A 218 5.16 -14.21 -4.03
N ASP A 219 5.26 -14.94 -2.92
CA ASP A 219 4.22 -15.88 -2.46
C ASP A 219 3.14 -15.15 -1.67
N LEU A 220 1.88 -15.55 -1.83
CA LEU A 220 0.81 -15.15 -0.91
C LEU A 220 0.97 -15.94 0.40
N ILE A 221 0.98 -15.26 1.55
CA ILE A 221 0.98 -15.90 2.87
C ILE A 221 -0.45 -15.90 3.45
N LEU A 222 -1.14 -14.76 3.36
CA LEU A 222 -2.50 -14.56 3.87
C LEU A 222 -3.27 -13.55 3.02
N HIS A 223 -4.57 -13.76 2.87
CA HIS A 223 -5.53 -12.75 2.44
C HIS A 223 -6.65 -12.60 3.48
N ILE A 224 -6.94 -11.37 3.92
CA ILE A 224 -8.10 -11.02 4.74
C ILE A 224 -8.99 -10.06 3.92
N PRO A 225 -10.04 -10.56 3.25
CA PRO A 225 -10.95 -9.69 2.52
C PRO A 225 -11.71 -8.76 3.46
N LEU A 226 -12.11 -7.59 2.98
CA LEU A 226 -12.93 -6.63 3.76
C LEU A 226 -14.18 -7.28 4.36
N THR A 227 -14.76 -8.29 3.69
CA THR A 227 -15.95 -9.02 4.18
C THR A 227 -15.68 -10.02 5.31
N ALA A 228 -14.42 -10.32 5.64
CA ALA A 228 -14.05 -11.20 6.76
C ALA A 228 -13.89 -10.44 8.10
N VAL A 229 -13.98 -9.11 8.09
CA VAL A 229 -13.96 -8.25 9.28
C VAL A 229 -15.20 -7.37 9.34
N LEU A 230 -15.66 -7.03 10.55
CA LEU A 230 -16.73 -6.06 10.75
C LEU A 230 -16.23 -4.86 11.56
N THR A 231 -16.89 -3.72 11.37
CA THR A 231 -16.62 -2.44 12.04
C THR A 231 -17.88 -1.92 12.72
N THR A 232 -17.72 -1.18 13.82
CA THR A 232 -18.82 -0.63 14.61
C THR A 232 -19.00 0.88 14.37
N ASN A 233 -20.17 1.25 13.81
CA ASN A 233 -20.54 2.66 13.62
C ASN A 233 -21.02 3.31 14.95
N ASN A 234 -21.47 4.57 14.90
CA ASN A 234 -21.98 5.29 16.08
C ASN A 234 -23.23 4.65 16.72
N GLU A 235 -23.97 3.82 15.98
CA GLU A 235 -25.17 3.10 16.46
C GLU A 235 -24.83 1.67 16.93
N ARG A 236 -23.55 1.29 16.89
CA ARG A 236 -23.01 -0.08 17.11
C ARG A 236 -23.57 -1.14 16.15
N GLU A 237 -24.08 -0.73 15.00
CA GLU A 237 -24.33 -1.64 13.89
C GLU A 237 -22.99 -2.17 13.37
N LEU A 238 -22.91 -3.49 13.17
CA LEU A 238 -21.74 -4.19 12.64
C LEU A 238 -21.84 -4.28 11.11
N SER A 239 -20.84 -3.80 10.40
CA SER A 239 -20.78 -3.88 8.93
C SER A 239 -19.33 -3.97 8.41
N PRO A 240 -19.08 -4.61 7.25
CA PRO A 240 -17.75 -4.63 6.65
C PRO A 240 -17.22 -3.22 6.38
N PRO A 241 -15.92 -2.95 6.57
CA PRO A 241 -15.31 -1.66 6.22
C PRO A 241 -15.52 -1.33 4.74
N THR A 242 -15.71 -0.04 4.42
CA THR A 242 -15.99 0.42 3.04
C THR A 242 -14.73 0.76 2.23
N GLY A 243 -13.59 0.24 2.68
CA GLY A 243 -12.34 0.09 1.96
C GLY A 243 -11.12 0.03 2.88
N GLY A 244 -10.00 -0.47 2.36
CA GLY A 244 -8.67 -0.26 2.95
C GLY A 244 -8.14 1.16 2.71
N ASN A 245 -7.11 1.54 3.46
CA ASN A 245 -6.20 2.67 3.20
C ASN A 245 -4.78 2.31 3.69
N ASP A 246 -4.05 3.19 4.38
CA ASP A 246 -2.63 2.97 4.71
C ASP A 246 -2.38 1.71 5.56
N VAL A 247 -1.14 1.20 5.53
CA VAL A 247 -0.70 0.07 6.34
C VAL A 247 0.70 0.31 6.90
N TRP A 248 0.86 0.05 8.19
CA TRP A 248 2.15 0.08 8.86
C TRP A 248 2.40 -1.22 9.62
N GLY A 249 3.53 -1.32 10.31
CA GLY A 249 3.87 -2.45 11.14
C GLY A 249 4.57 -2.04 12.44
N TRP A 250 4.56 -2.97 13.40
CA TRP A 250 5.29 -2.88 14.65
C TRP A 250 5.89 -4.25 14.98
N THR A 251 7.16 -4.25 15.39
CA THR A 251 7.86 -5.46 15.85
C THR A 251 8.15 -5.30 17.33
N TYR A 252 7.47 -6.10 18.16
CA TYR A 252 7.84 -6.25 19.56
C TYR A 252 8.95 -7.29 19.70
N ILE A 253 9.94 -6.99 20.55
CA ILE A 253 11.01 -7.91 20.93
C ILE A 253 10.88 -8.16 22.42
N ASP A 254 10.63 -9.41 22.81
CA ASP A 254 10.61 -9.80 24.22
C ASP A 254 12.07 -9.90 24.73
N THR A 255 12.37 -9.18 25.81
CA THR A 255 13.71 -9.18 26.43
C THR A 255 13.92 -10.31 27.43
N ASP A 256 12.84 -10.94 27.90
CA ASP A 256 12.86 -11.96 28.93
C ASP A 256 12.79 -13.37 28.30
N ASP A 257 12.08 -13.56 27.18
CA ASP A 257 12.13 -14.77 26.35
C ASP A 257 13.01 -14.60 25.09
N ASN A 258 14.30 -14.37 25.33
CA ASN A 258 15.45 -14.67 24.47
C ASN A 258 15.20 -14.67 22.94
N ASP A 259 15.12 -13.47 22.34
CA ASP A 259 14.90 -13.21 20.91
C ASP A 259 13.50 -13.58 20.35
N SER A 260 12.49 -13.83 21.19
CA SER A 260 11.12 -13.97 20.70
C SER A 260 10.60 -12.63 20.15
N ARG A 261 10.27 -12.62 18.85
CA ARG A 261 9.74 -11.46 18.14
C ARG A 261 8.28 -11.66 17.83
N ARG A 262 7.47 -10.62 18.01
CA ARG A 262 6.06 -10.58 17.62
C ARG A 262 5.85 -9.46 16.63
N GLU A 263 5.34 -9.79 15.45
CA GLU A 263 5.19 -8.86 14.32
C GLU A 263 3.70 -8.57 14.11
N PHE A 264 3.32 -7.30 14.21
CA PHE A 264 1.94 -6.82 14.14
C PHE A 264 1.75 -5.86 12.97
N VAL A 265 0.75 -6.13 12.14
CA VAL A 265 0.32 -5.27 11.04
C VAL A 265 -0.75 -4.30 11.55
N LEU A 266 -0.53 -3.01 11.33
CA LEU A 266 -1.46 -1.92 11.63
C LEU A 266 -2.21 -1.60 10.34
N TRP A 267 -3.36 -2.24 10.14
CA TRP A 267 -4.12 -2.19 8.89
C TRP A 267 -5.18 -1.10 8.91
N GLY A 268 -4.98 -0.03 8.14
CA GLY A 268 -5.92 1.05 7.96
C GLY A 268 -7.14 0.66 7.12
N THR A 269 -8.31 1.06 7.61
CA THR A 269 -9.57 1.06 6.86
C THR A 269 -10.27 2.41 6.99
N LYS A 270 -11.34 2.62 6.22
CA LYS A 270 -12.03 3.92 6.25
C LYS A 270 -12.67 4.22 7.59
N GLU A 271 -13.27 3.21 8.21
CA GLU A 271 -14.00 3.27 9.48
C GLU A 271 -13.10 3.25 10.74
N GLY A 272 -11.88 2.69 10.65
CA GLY A 272 -10.92 2.56 11.76
C GLY A 272 -9.63 1.84 11.36
N MET A 273 -8.95 1.21 12.30
CA MET A 273 -7.72 0.44 12.08
C MET A 273 -7.80 -0.92 12.77
N PHE A 274 -7.34 -1.98 12.11
CA PHE A 274 -7.23 -3.32 12.69
C PHE A 274 -5.78 -3.64 13.05
N PHE A 275 -5.59 -4.41 14.13
CA PHE A 275 -4.29 -4.94 14.52
C PHE A 275 -4.25 -6.44 14.20
N VAL A 276 -3.36 -6.86 13.31
CA VAL A 276 -3.22 -8.26 12.90
C VAL A 276 -1.84 -8.78 13.31
N GLU A 277 -1.77 -9.71 14.27
CA GLU A 277 -0.54 -10.41 14.60
C GLU A 277 -0.22 -11.43 13.50
N ALA A 278 0.96 -11.30 12.89
CA ALA A 278 1.47 -12.13 11.80
C ALA A 278 2.64 -13.03 12.23
N THR A 279 3.03 -12.98 13.51
CA THR A 279 4.12 -13.72 14.16
C THR A 279 4.28 -15.15 13.65
N ASN A 280 5.43 -15.45 13.03
CA ASN A 280 5.80 -16.78 12.49
C ASN A 280 4.81 -17.38 11.45
N PHE A 281 3.88 -16.59 10.90
CA PHE A 281 2.89 -16.97 9.87
C PHE A 281 1.91 -18.11 10.22
N LYS A 282 1.98 -18.69 11.42
CA LYS A 282 1.35 -19.99 11.71
C LYS A 282 -0.14 -19.96 12.00
N GLU A 283 -0.65 -18.87 12.57
CA GLU A 283 -2.08 -18.64 12.82
C GLU A 283 -2.28 -17.11 12.95
N PRO A 284 -2.47 -16.39 11.83
CA PRO A 284 -2.57 -14.93 11.84
C PRO A 284 -3.87 -14.49 12.53
N LYS A 285 -3.74 -13.56 13.49
CA LYS A 285 -4.75 -13.26 14.50
C LYS A 285 -5.14 -11.79 14.45
N ILE A 286 -6.43 -11.48 14.32
CA ILE A 286 -6.95 -10.11 14.39
C ILE A 286 -7.15 -9.75 15.86
N VAL A 287 -6.08 -9.24 16.45
CA VAL A 287 -5.93 -8.98 17.89
C VAL A 287 -6.97 -7.95 18.36
N GLY A 288 -7.25 -6.93 17.55
CA GLY A 288 -8.32 -5.98 17.86
C GLY A 288 -8.59 -4.94 16.79
N TYR A 289 -9.53 -4.06 17.10
CA TYR A 289 -10.01 -2.97 16.24
C TYR A 289 -10.01 -1.64 17.01
N LEU A 290 -9.38 -0.61 16.46
CA LEU A 290 -9.45 0.77 16.94
C LEU A 290 -10.35 1.58 15.99
N PRO A 291 -11.57 1.97 16.41
CA PRO A 291 -12.42 2.81 15.56
C PRO A 291 -11.80 4.20 15.32
N SER A 292 -12.23 4.85 14.23
CA SER A 292 -12.08 6.29 14.03
C SER A 292 -12.57 7.09 15.25
N THR A 293 -11.88 8.16 15.65
CA THR A 293 -12.26 9.00 16.82
C THR A 293 -13.72 9.46 16.78
N THR A 294 -14.27 9.68 15.58
CA THR A 294 -15.66 10.11 15.37
C THR A 294 -16.64 8.95 15.10
N ARG A 295 -16.13 7.72 14.93
CA ARG A 295 -16.80 6.57 14.29
C ARG A 295 -17.42 6.90 12.93
N GLY A 296 -16.85 7.91 12.26
CA GLY A 296 -17.11 8.25 10.87
C GLY A 296 -15.96 7.79 9.97
N LYS A 297 -16.27 7.61 8.68
CA LYS A 297 -15.35 7.04 7.69
C LYS A 297 -14.67 8.08 6.80
N SER A 298 -13.40 7.86 6.49
CA SER A 298 -12.58 8.68 5.58
C SER A 298 -11.88 7.78 4.57
N ASN A 299 -11.68 8.19 3.32
CA ASN A 299 -10.76 7.46 2.44
C ASN A 299 -9.33 7.54 3.02
N TRP A 300 -8.92 8.74 3.44
CA TRP A 300 -7.58 9.01 3.95
C TRP A 300 -7.51 8.81 5.47
N ARG A 301 -6.64 7.89 5.85
CA ARG A 301 -6.16 7.57 7.19
C ARG A 301 -4.73 7.08 6.98
N ASP A 302 -3.86 7.47 7.89
CA ASP A 302 -2.44 7.18 7.87
C ASP A 302 -1.98 6.90 9.30
N MET A 303 -1.01 5.99 9.46
CA MET A 303 -0.41 5.70 10.75
C MET A 303 1.09 5.49 10.64
N LYS A 304 1.83 5.98 11.64
CA LYS A 304 3.24 5.66 11.86
C LYS A 304 3.45 5.29 13.32
N VAL A 305 4.58 4.63 13.61
CA VAL A 305 4.94 4.16 14.96
C VAL A 305 6.20 4.88 15.41
N ILE A 306 6.28 5.18 16.71
CA ILE A 306 7.55 5.47 17.39
C ILE A 306 7.62 4.56 18.60
N LYS A 307 8.66 3.70 18.66
CA LYS A 307 8.88 2.72 19.73
C LYS A 307 7.67 1.76 19.89
N ASN A 308 6.83 1.96 20.90
CA ASN A 308 5.65 1.15 21.20
C ASN A 308 4.33 1.91 21.05
N HIS A 309 4.33 3.08 20.40
CA HIS A 309 3.12 3.88 20.22
C HIS A 309 2.82 4.13 18.74
N ALA A 310 1.57 3.90 18.33
CA ALA A 310 1.05 4.27 17.03
C ALA A 310 0.38 5.64 17.08
N TYR A 311 0.63 6.46 16.05
CA TYR A 311 0.10 7.80 15.88
C TYR A 311 -0.76 7.81 14.62
N ILE A 312 -2.08 7.95 14.77
CA ILE A 312 -3.05 7.73 13.68
C ILE A 312 -3.77 9.02 13.30
N GLY A 313 -3.59 9.44 12.04
CA GLY A 313 -4.24 10.59 11.42
C GLY A 313 -5.41 10.19 10.53
N SER A 314 -6.23 11.17 10.13
CA SER A 314 -7.29 10.99 9.14
C SER A 314 -7.88 12.34 8.71
N GLU A 315 -8.34 12.45 7.47
CA GLU A 315 -9.05 13.64 6.98
C GLU A 315 -10.44 13.83 7.61
N MET A 316 -10.92 12.82 8.36
CA MET A 316 -12.16 12.88 9.12
C MET A 316 -12.21 14.12 10.04
N GLY A 317 -13.14 15.04 9.77
CA GLY A 317 -13.28 16.27 10.53
C GLY A 317 -13.61 16.03 12.00
N GLY A 318 -12.70 16.39 12.90
CA GLY A 318 -12.82 16.13 14.35
C GLY A 318 -12.16 14.83 14.81
N HIS A 319 -11.31 14.21 13.98
CA HIS A 319 -10.52 13.04 14.34
C HIS A 319 -9.39 13.36 15.32
N GLY A 320 -8.70 14.50 15.12
CA GLY A 320 -7.40 14.74 15.73
C GLY A 320 -6.35 13.70 15.28
N MET A 321 -5.29 13.55 16.06
CA MET A 321 -4.36 12.42 15.97
C MET A 321 -4.60 11.49 17.15
N GLN A 322 -5.02 10.25 16.91
CA GLN A 322 -5.13 9.23 17.96
C GLN A 322 -3.72 8.77 18.35
N ILE A 323 -3.49 8.46 19.62
CA ILE A 323 -2.26 7.85 20.11
C ILE A 323 -2.64 6.54 20.78
N PHE A 324 -2.01 5.44 20.38
CA PHE A 324 -2.34 4.10 20.86
C PHE A 324 -1.09 3.36 21.34
N ASP A 325 -1.10 2.88 22.58
CA ASP A 325 -0.07 2.04 23.16
C ASP A 325 -0.19 0.60 22.62
N LEU A 326 0.77 0.21 21.79
CA LEU A 326 0.79 -1.10 21.14
C LEU A 326 1.11 -2.24 22.13
N THR A 327 1.65 -1.96 23.32
CA THR A 327 1.87 -3.00 24.33
C THR A 327 0.56 -3.58 24.87
N GLN A 328 -0.58 -2.86 24.72
CA GLN A 328 -1.91 -3.39 24.99
C GLN A 328 -2.22 -4.65 24.16
N LEU A 329 -1.70 -4.76 22.93
CA LEU A 329 -1.90 -5.90 22.02
C LEU A 329 -1.29 -7.19 22.56
N LEU A 330 -0.22 -7.09 23.36
CA LEU A 330 0.59 -8.23 23.79
C LEU A 330 -0.21 -9.20 24.67
N ASN A 331 -1.17 -8.67 25.45
CA ASN A 331 -1.91 -9.38 26.49
C ASN A 331 -3.38 -9.67 26.13
N VAL A 332 -3.78 -9.54 24.85
CA VAL A 332 -5.17 -9.78 24.44
C VAL A 332 -5.47 -11.27 24.29
N GLU A 333 -6.09 -11.83 25.32
CA GLU A 333 -6.78 -13.11 25.27
C GLU A 333 -8.12 -12.99 24.52
N CYS A 334 -8.43 -13.96 23.67
CA CYS A 334 -9.69 -14.02 22.93
C CYS A 334 -10.65 -14.94 23.67
N GLU A 335 -11.52 -14.39 24.51
CA GLU A 335 -12.61 -15.15 25.14
C GLU A 335 -13.69 -15.57 24.12
N ASN A 336 -14.80 -16.18 24.55
CA ASN A 336 -15.94 -16.51 23.69
C ASN A 336 -17.13 -15.57 23.97
N ASP A 337 -17.07 -14.34 23.47
CA ASP A 337 -18.16 -13.35 23.53
C ASP A 337 -18.62 -12.89 22.13
N TYR A 338 -19.77 -12.22 22.05
CA TYR A 338 -20.58 -11.96 20.85
C TYR A 338 -19.88 -11.22 19.69
N TYR A 339 -18.77 -10.50 19.95
CA TYR A 339 -18.01 -9.78 18.92
C TYR A 339 -16.81 -10.58 18.37
N ASN A 340 -16.46 -11.69 19.02
CA ASN A 340 -15.19 -12.40 18.78
C ASN A 340 -15.24 -13.29 17.52
N ASP A 341 -16.31 -13.20 16.74
CA ASP A 341 -16.40 -13.75 15.39
C ASP A 341 -15.62 -12.94 14.33
N TYR A 342 -15.02 -11.78 14.69
CA TYR A 342 -14.28 -10.90 13.75
C TYR A 342 -12.95 -10.33 14.25
N TYR A 343 -12.83 -10.02 15.55
CA TYR A 343 -11.61 -9.51 16.20
C TYR A 343 -11.73 -9.74 17.71
N CYS A 344 -10.61 -9.80 18.46
CA CYS A 344 -10.68 -10.17 19.88
C CYS A 344 -11.03 -9.04 20.85
N VAL A 345 -10.77 -7.76 20.51
CA VAL A 345 -11.19 -6.61 21.33
C VAL A 345 -11.44 -5.34 20.48
N GLU A 346 -12.43 -4.53 20.87
CA GLU A 346 -12.60 -3.17 20.36
C GLU A 346 -12.00 -2.17 21.37
N PHE A 347 -11.01 -1.39 20.94
CA PHE A 347 -10.35 -0.37 21.76
C PHE A 347 -11.15 0.93 21.82
N ASN A 348 -10.95 1.72 22.87
CA ASN A 348 -11.63 3.01 23.03
C ASN A 348 -11.03 4.06 22.07
N PRO A 349 -11.77 4.54 21.04
CA PRO A 349 -11.23 5.43 20.02
C PRO A 349 -10.95 6.87 20.51
N ARG A 350 -11.14 7.14 21.82
CA ARG A 350 -10.97 8.44 22.47
C ARG A 350 -10.15 8.36 23.76
N GLU A 351 -9.34 7.32 23.93
CA GLU A 351 -8.50 7.13 25.10
C GLU A 351 -7.40 8.18 25.19
N ASN A 352 -6.60 8.32 24.12
CA ASN A 352 -5.63 9.40 23.96
C ASN A 352 -5.74 9.99 22.54
N VAL A 353 -5.98 11.31 22.45
CA VAL A 353 -6.17 12.02 21.18
C VAL A 353 -5.58 13.43 21.26
N TYR A 354 -4.53 13.67 20.48
CA TYR A 354 -3.95 15.00 20.31
C TYR A 354 -4.80 15.86 19.37
N THR A 355 -5.19 17.04 19.85
CA THR A 355 -6.04 18.01 19.13
C THR A 355 -5.38 19.39 18.98
N GLY A 356 -4.04 19.44 19.04
CA GLY A 356 -3.25 20.69 19.00
C GLY A 356 -2.68 21.12 20.35
N GLY A 357 -2.55 20.21 21.33
CA GLY A 357 -1.89 20.48 22.62
C GLY A 357 -2.55 21.60 23.44
N GLY A 358 -3.86 21.80 23.30
CA GLY A 358 -4.60 22.89 23.95
C GLY A 358 -4.33 24.29 23.37
N ASN A 359 -3.56 24.42 22.28
CA ASN A 359 -3.25 25.70 21.65
C ASN A 359 -4.42 26.17 20.74
N PRO A 360 -5.20 27.21 21.11
CA PRO A 360 -6.36 27.64 20.34
C PRO A 360 -6.00 28.28 18.99
N TYR A 361 -4.72 28.59 18.75
CA TYR A 361 -4.20 29.13 17.48
C TYR A 361 -3.63 28.05 16.56
N ARG A 362 -3.45 26.82 17.06
CA ARG A 362 -2.95 25.65 16.32
C ARG A 362 -3.78 24.38 16.61
N PRO A 363 -5.12 24.41 16.48
CA PRO A 363 -5.96 23.23 16.69
C PRO A 363 -5.76 22.22 15.57
N VAL A 364 -5.63 20.94 15.91
CA VAL A 364 -5.61 19.82 14.95
C VAL A 364 -6.98 19.15 14.95
N THR A 365 -7.68 19.26 13.82
CA THR A 365 -9.01 18.65 13.62
C THR A 365 -8.95 17.38 12.79
N ASN A 366 -8.00 17.30 11.86
CA ASN A 366 -7.83 16.27 10.84
C ASN A 366 -6.46 16.47 10.18
N SER A 367 -5.94 15.43 9.53
CA SER A 367 -4.68 15.43 8.77
C SER A 367 -4.85 14.61 7.51
N HIS A 368 -3.98 14.82 6.50
CA HIS A 368 -3.95 13.92 5.35
C HIS A 368 -3.13 12.67 5.69
N ASN A 369 -1.91 12.91 6.19
CA ASN A 369 -0.89 11.92 6.48
C ASN A 369 -0.26 12.20 7.88
N ILE A 370 0.47 11.22 8.44
CA ILE A 370 1.29 11.34 9.65
C ILE A 370 2.71 10.92 9.27
N VAL A 371 3.69 11.78 9.54
CA VAL A 371 5.11 11.49 9.34
C VAL A 371 5.77 11.41 10.71
N ALA A 372 6.66 10.45 10.93
CA ALA A 372 7.36 10.24 12.19
C ALA A 372 8.87 10.26 11.99
N ASN A 373 9.61 10.79 12.97
CA ASN A 373 11.04 10.62 13.09
C ASN A 373 11.34 9.91 14.42
N GLU A 374 11.75 8.64 14.34
CA GLU A 374 11.98 7.80 15.53
C GLU A 374 13.27 8.19 16.29
N ASP A 375 14.25 8.81 15.62
CA ASP A 375 15.50 9.27 16.25
C ASP A 375 15.28 10.43 17.24
N THR A 376 14.20 11.20 17.04
CA THR A 376 14.00 12.51 17.70
C THR A 376 12.70 12.62 18.50
N ASP A 377 11.88 11.56 18.53
CA ASP A 377 10.54 11.55 19.16
C ASP A 377 9.60 12.67 18.65
N PHE A 378 9.71 13.03 17.36
CA PHE A 378 8.81 14.00 16.72
C PHE A 378 7.84 13.35 15.74
N VAL A 379 6.58 13.79 15.82
CA VAL A 379 5.53 13.48 14.85
C VAL A 379 5.09 14.75 14.12
N TYR A 380 4.98 14.64 12.80
CA TYR A 380 4.71 15.69 11.85
C TYR A 380 3.34 15.43 11.22
N ILE A 381 2.35 16.22 11.64
CA ILE A 381 0.98 16.14 11.15
C ILE A 381 0.86 17.04 9.92
N VAL A 382 0.57 16.45 8.76
CA VAL A 382 0.60 17.16 7.45
C VAL A 382 -0.75 17.13 6.74
N GLY A 383 -0.92 17.99 5.73
CA GLY A 383 -2.14 18.14 4.93
C GLY A 383 -3.39 18.64 5.69
N GLY A 384 -3.28 18.90 6.99
CA GLY A 384 -4.39 19.26 7.86
C GLY A 384 -5.09 20.57 7.48
N THR A 385 -6.43 20.59 7.54
CA THR A 385 -7.24 21.76 7.16
C THR A 385 -7.12 22.92 8.15
N ASN A 386 -6.73 22.63 9.39
CA ASN A 386 -6.46 23.61 10.45
C ASN A 386 -5.06 23.35 11.02
N GLY A 387 -4.29 24.42 11.24
CA GLY A 387 -2.85 24.34 11.50
C GLY A 387 -2.02 24.60 10.25
N CYS A 388 -0.83 25.18 10.45
CA CYS A 388 0.33 25.27 9.54
C CYS A 388 0.13 25.51 8.02
N ALA A 389 -1.03 26.05 7.60
CA ALA A 389 -1.42 26.20 6.19
C ALA A 389 -1.44 24.87 5.39
N GLY A 390 -1.66 23.74 6.07
CA GLY A 390 -1.54 22.40 5.50
C GLY A 390 -0.10 21.84 5.47
N GLY A 391 0.88 22.60 5.98
CA GLY A 391 2.26 22.15 6.14
C GLY A 391 2.50 21.40 7.45
N LEU A 392 3.77 21.29 7.84
CA LEU A 392 4.24 20.55 9.02
C LEU A 392 3.70 21.16 10.33
N HIS A 393 2.74 20.51 10.98
CA HIS A 393 2.39 20.74 12.38
C HIS A 393 3.14 19.74 13.26
N ILE A 394 4.09 20.20 14.06
CA ILE A 394 5.09 19.33 14.72
C ILE A 394 4.73 19.12 16.20
N VAL A 395 4.77 17.86 16.62
CA VAL A 395 4.39 17.38 17.94
C VAL A 395 5.57 16.63 18.56
N ASP A 396 6.03 17.09 19.72
CA ASP A 396 6.90 16.34 20.63
C ASP A 396 6.07 15.22 21.27
N VAL A 397 6.47 13.97 21.02
CA VAL A 397 5.82 12.77 21.55
C VAL A 397 6.76 11.91 22.39
N SER A 398 7.86 12.48 22.88
CA SER A 398 8.80 11.85 23.84
C SER A 398 8.11 11.41 25.14
N ASP A 399 6.95 12.00 25.41
CA ASP A 399 5.95 11.66 26.42
C ASP A 399 4.62 11.48 25.68
N PRO A 400 4.26 10.24 25.28
CA PRO A 400 3.09 9.96 24.46
C PRO A 400 1.76 10.10 25.22
N GLU A 401 1.78 10.07 26.56
CA GLU A 401 0.63 10.43 27.39
C GLU A 401 0.34 11.94 27.35
N ASN A 402 1.39 12.77 27.26
CA ASN A 402 1.28 14.23 27.27
C ASN A 402 1.98 14.87 26.05
N PRO A 403 1.51 14.61 24.82
CA PRO A 403 2.08 15.12 23.56
C PRO A 403 2.00 16.65 23.46
N LYS A 404 3.11 17.29 23.07
CA LYS A 404 3.29 18.76 23.13
C LYS A 404 3.39 19.36 21.73
N PHE A 405 2.76 20.52 21.51
CA PHE A 405 3.00 21.31 20.30
C PHE A 405 4.44 21.85 20.33
N ALA A 406 5.27 21.42 19.38
CA ALA A 406 6.68 21.79 19.30
C ALA A 406 6.94 22.90 18.29
N GLY A 407 6.30 22.84 17.12
CA GLY A 407 6.64 23.71 16.00
C GLY A 407 5.58 23.71 14.89
N CYS A 408 5.69 24.65 13.95
CA CYS A 408 4.72 24.79 12.86
C CYS A 408 5.32 25.49 11.64
N TYR A 409 5.63 24.71 10.60
CA TYR A 409 6.12 25.21 9.32
C TYR A 409 5.01 25.19 8.27
N GLY A 410 4.84 26.30 7.58
CA GLY A 410 3.91 26.44 6.45
C GLY A 410 4.48 27.34 5.35
N GLY A 411 5.82 27.35 5.21
CA GLY A 411 6.53 28.29 4.31
C GLY A 411 6.17 28.09 2.83
N ASP A 412 5.94 26.85 2.42
CA ASP A 412 5.47 26.48 1.07
C ASP A 412 3.97 26.08 1.02
N GLY A 413 3.24 26.25 2.12
CA GLY A 413 1.83 25.89 2.21
C GLY A 413 1.61 24.40 2.48
N TYR A 414 0.85 23.73 1.59
CA TYR A 414 0.36 22.36 1.77
C TYR A 414 1.47 21.33 1.52
N VAL A 415 1.70 20.49 2.52
CA VAL A 415 2.50 19.26 2.44
C VAL A 415 1.52 18.10 2.38
N HIS A 416 1.64 17.24 1.37
CA HIS A 416 0.82 16.02 1.25
C HIS A 416 1.37 14.92 2.15
N ASP A 417 2.66 14.64 1.98
CA ASP A 417 3.46 13.65 2.68
C ASP A 417 4.90 14.20 2.87
N ALA A 418 5.72 13.58 3.71
CA ALA A 418 7.13 13.89 3.87
C ALA A 418 7.92 12.70 4.43
N GLU A 419 9.24 12.69 4.20
CA GLU A 419 10.15 11.91 5.03
C GLU A 419 10.94 12.87 5.92
N CYS A 420 11.03 12.62 7.23
CA CYS A 420 11.75 13.48 8.18
C CYS A 420 12.77 12.64 8.96
N VAL A 421 14.07 12.96 8.80
CA VAL A 421 15.18 12.16 9.35
C VAL A 421 16.23 13.04 10.01
N VAL A 422 17.04 12.47 10.90
CA VAL A 422 18.36 13.03 11.23
C VAL A 422 19.27 12.77 10.04
N TYR A 423 19.56 13.82 9.25
CA TYR A 423 20.29 13.66 8.00
C TYR A 423 21.78 13.37 8.26
N ASP A 424 22.26 12.27 7.70
CA ASP A 424 23.67 11.85 7.78
C ASP A 424 24.26 11.50 6.40
N GLY A 425 23.65 11.97 5.31
CA GLY A 425 24.17 11.82 3.95
C GLY A 425 25.40 12.68 3.66
N VAL A 426 25.62 13.01 2.38
CA VAL A 426 26.86 13.63 1.89
C VAL A 426 26.95 15.14 2.09
N ASP A 427 25.82 15.87 2.21
CA ASP A 427 25.86 17.32 2.46
C ASP A 427 26.27 17.61 3.91
N ILE A 428 27.59 17.78 4.09
CA ILE A 428 28.24 17.97 5.40
C ILE A 428 27.77 19.24 6.13
N ASN A 429 27.09 20.18 5.47
CA ASN A 429 26.56 21.39 6.10
C ASN A 429 25.31 21.11 6.96
N TYR A 430 24.62 19.99 6.68
CA TYR A 430 23.38 19.58 7.34
C TYR A 430 23.51 18.22 8.04
N LYS A 431 24.72 17.65 8.12
CA LYS A 431 24.96 16.38 8.80
C LYS A 431 24.74 16.48 10.31
N GLY A 432 23.73 15.76 10.81
CA GLY A 432 23.23 15.83 12.18
C GLY A 432 22.08 16.83 12.39
N ASN A 433 21.63 17.54 11.34
CA ASN A 433 20.40 18.32 11.38
C ASN A 433 19.20 17.40 11.14
N GLU A 434 18.04 17.79 11.65
CA GLU A 434 16.77 17.14 11.32
C GLU A 434 16.18 17.80 10.08
N ILE A 435 16.07 17.04 8.99
CA ILE A 435 15.64 17.50 7.67
C ILE A 435 14.35 16.80 7.29
N CYS A 436 13.34 17.57 6.86
CA CYS A 436 12.13 17.05 6.23
C CYS A 436 12.15 17.28 4.71
N PHE A 437 11.93 16.19 3.98
CA PHE A 437 11.81 16.12 2.53
C PHE A 437 10.32 16.03 2.20
N CYS A 438 9.70 17.18 1.90
CA CYS A 438 8.25 17.32 1.78
C CYS A 438 7.78 17.18 0.33
N PHE A 439 6.70 16.42 0.13
CA PHE A 439 6.01 16.23 -1.14
C PHE A 439 4.75 17.11 -1.16
N ASN A 440 4.78 18.19 -1.93
CA ASN A 440 3.83 19.30 -1.78
C ASN A 440 2.74 19.34 -2.87
N ALA A 441 2.40 18.20 -3.47
CA ALA A 441 1.52 18.08 -4.65
C ALA A 441 1.99 18.83 -5.92
N ASN A 442 3.07 19.63 -5.87
CA ASN A 442 3.57 20.43 -6.99
C ASN A 442 5.10 20.70 -6.99
N SER A 443 5.81 20.15 -6.00
CA SER A 443 7.26 20.27 -5.79
C SER A 443 7.72 19.28 -4.72
N VAL A 444 8.99 18.86 -4.81
CA VAL A 444 9.72 18.34 -3.64
C VAL A 444 10.34 19.54 -2.92
N THR A 445 10.26 19.60 -1.59
CA THR A 445 10.62 20.80 -0.81
C THR A 445 11.39 20.40 0.44
N ILE A 446 12.64 20.82 0.55
CA ILE A 446 13.56 20.40 1.60
C ILE A 446 13.64 21.47 2.68
N VAL A 447 13.42 21.09 3.94
CA VAL A 447 13.33 21.99 5.09
C VAL A 447 14.19 21.48 6.24
N ASP A 448 15.13 22.32 6.71
CA ASP A 448 15.78 22.11 8.01
C ASP A 448 14.79 22.48 9.12
N VAL A 449 14.42 21.46 9.90
CA VAL A 449 13.45 21.54 11.00
C VAL A 449 14.10 21.32 12.37
N THR A 450 15.44 21.34 12.44
CA THR A 450 16.20 21.12 13.69
C THR A 450 15.75 22.05 14.80
N ASP A 451 15.76 23.37 14.53
CA ASP A 451 15.15 24.36 15.41
C ASP A 451 13.64 24.45 15.09
N LYS A 452 12.82 23.90 16.00
CA LYS A 452 11.35 23.91 15.91
C LYS A 452 10.72 25.32 16.01
N THR A 453 11.55 26.35 16.18
CA THR A 453 11.17 27.78 16.21
C THR A 453 11.73 28.61 15.04
N ASP A 454 12.80 28.17 14.37
CA ASP A 454 13.44 28.85 13.23
C ASP A 454 13.71 27.91 12.04
N PHE A 455 12.64 27.55 11.33
CA PHE A 455 12.67 26.67 10.16
C PHE A 455 13.34 27.29 8.94
N LYS A 456 14.20 26.54 8.26
CA LYS A 456 14.88 27.01 7.04
C LYS A 456 14.42 26.18 5.85
N LEU A 457 13.74 26.84 4.91
CA LEU A 457 13.55 26.30 3.56
C LEU A 457 14.93 26.26 2.88
N LEU A 458 15.44 25.05 2.61
CA LEU A 458 16.72 24.86 1.94
C LEU A 458 16.53 24.95 0.42
N SER A 459 15.59 24.17 -0.11
CA SER A 459 15.27 24.14 -1.54
C SER A 459 13.81 23.84 -1.81
N ARG A 460 13.36 24.23 -3.00
CA ARG A 460 12.05 23.90 -3.54
C ARG A 460 12.19 23.58 -5.02
N THR A 461 11.96 22.32 -5.35
CA THR A 461 12.38 21.74 -6.62
C THR A 461 11.15 21.30 -7.41
N GLN A 462 10.98 21.90 -8.60
CA GLN A 462 9.89 21.58 -9.52
C GLN A 462 10.43 20.84 -10.75
N TYR A 463 9.65 19.92 -11.29
CA TYR A 463 10.00 19.08 -12.43
C TYR A 463 9.01 19.27 -13.60
N ALA A 464 9.29 18.64 -14.74
CA ALA A 464 8.38 18.65 -15.88
C ALA A 464 7.26 17.61 -15.71
N LYS A 465 6.10 17.85 -16.34
CA LYS A 465 4.93 16.95 -16.34
C LYS A 465 4.26 16.71 -14.97
N THR A 466 4.45 17.57 -13.97
CA THR A 466 3.83 17.39 -12.65
C THR A 466 2.29 17.32 -12.70
N GLY A 467 1.72 16.27 -12.12
CA GLY A 467 0.29 16.13 -11.84
C GLY A 467 -0.03 16.39 -10.37
N TYR A 468 0.51 15.54 -9.49
CA TYR A 468 0.34 15.58 -8.04
C TYR A 468 1.55 14.93 -7.33
N THR A 469 2.58 15.72 -6.98
CA THR A 469 3.77 15.23 -6.23
C THR A 469 3.36 14.61 -4.88
N HIS A 470 3.36 13.28 -4.80
CA HIS A 470 2.54 12.54 -3.82
C HIS A 470 3.30 12.16 -2.56
N GLN A 471 4.23 11.20 -2.68
CA GLN A 471 5.06 10.66 -1.61
C GLN A 471 6.38 10.17 -2.22
N GLY A 472 7.42 10.04 -1.41
CA GLY A 472 8.69 9.45 -1.79
C GLY A 472 9.55 9.08 -0.58
N TRP A 473 10.72 8.54 -0.87
CA TRP A 473 11.66 8.00 0.12
C TRP A 473 13.11 8.22 -0.32
N LEU A 474 14.01 8.37 0.66
CA LEU A 474 15.46 8.47 0.46
C LEU A 474 16.06 7.14 -0.01
N SER A 475 17.09 7.21 -0.87
CA SER A 475 18.02 6.10 -1.08
C SER A 475 18.79 5.78 0.21
N SER A 476 19.30 4.55 0.38
CA SER A 476 19.98 4.16 1.62
C SER A 476 21.27 4.96 1.90
N ASP A 477 21.93 5.48 0.86
CA ASP A 477 23.07 6.39 0.96
C ASP A 477 22.71 7.88 1.16
N LYS A 478 21.41 8.20 1.06
CA LYS A 478 20.83 9.56 1.21
C LYS A 478 21.45 10.59 0.25
N LYS A 479 21.86 10.13 -0.94
CA LYS A 479 22.23 10.98 -2.10
C LYS A 479 21.05 11.28 -3.03
N HIS A 480 20.00 10.47 -3.01
CA HIS A 480 18.83 10.61 -3.89
C HIS A 480 17.50 10.50 -3.12
N ILE A 481 16.44 11.06 -3.70
CA ILE A 481 15.05 10.79 -3.33
C ILE A 481 14.38 10.12 -4.53
N VAL A 482 13.70 9.00 -4.32
CA VAL A 482 12.77 8.43 -5.29
C VAL A 482 11.35 8.82 -4.86
N PHE A 483 10.51 9.31 -5.77
CA PHE A 483 9.17 9.78 -5.44
C PHE A 483 8.16 9.63 -6.58
N GLY A 484 6.89 9.75 -6.22
CA GLY A 484 5.73 9.51 -7.07
C GLY A 484 4.95 10.75 -7.53
N ASP A 485 4.11 10.57 -8.55
CA ASP A 485 3.23 11.59 -9.15
C ASP A 485 1.84 10.99 -9.49
N GLU A 486 1.07 10.70 -8.44
CA GLU A 486 -0.17 9.89 -8.32
C GLU A 486 -1.34 10.24 -9.29
N THR A 487 -1.15 11.16 -10.22
CA THR A 487 -2.17 11.50 -11.24
C THR A 487 -1.63 11.63 -12.66
N ASP A 488 -0.34 11.37 -12.90
CA ASP A 488 0.27 11.58 -14.21
C ASP A 488 -0.12 10.51 -15.24
N GLU A 489 -0.20 9.23 -14.88
CA GLU A 489 -0.75 8.19 -15.76
C GLU A 489 -2.26 8.37 -15.99
N TYR A 490 -2.95 9.02 -15.06
CA TYR A 490 -4.38 9.34 -15.19
C TYR A 490 -4.64 10.50 -16.16
N TYR A 491 -3.84 11.57 -16.11
CA TYR A 491 -4.08 12.81 -16.88
C TYR A 491 -3.22 12.96 -18.14
N LEU A 492 -1.99 12.46 -18.12
CA LEU A 492 -1.03 12.53 -19.24
C LEU A 492 -0.99 11.20 -19.99
N GLY A 493 -1.00 10.10 -19.23
CA GLY A 493 -0.92 8.74 -19.76
C GLY A 493 0.52 8.31 -20.03
N GLY A 494 0.84 7.09 -19.63
CA GLY A 494 2.18 6.52 -19.75
C GLY A 494 2.23 5.12 -19.14
N GLN A 495 3.45 4.65 -18.92
CA GLN A 495 3.73 3.61 -17.93
C GLN A 495 3.92 4.28 -16.55
N THR A 496 3.74 3.53 -15.47
CA THR A 496 3.93 4.01 -14.09
C THR A 496 5.26 4.74 -13.95
N ARG A 497 5.26 5.99 -13.47
CA ARG A 497 6.43 6.88 -13.46
C ARG A 497 6.97 7.09 -12.06
N SER A 498 8.24 6.73 -11.84
CA SER A 498 8.96 7.07 -10.61
C SER A 498 10.05 8.08 -10.91
N LEU A 499 10.14 9.12 -10.11
CA LEU A 499 11.06 10.24 -10.29
C LEU A 499 12.22 10.14 -9.31
N ILE A 500 13.43 10.37 -9.81
CA ILE A 500 14.67 10.32 -9.03
C ILE A 500 15.25 11.74 -9.01
N LEU A 501 15.60 12.23 -7.82
CA LEU A 501 16.16 13.55 -7.58
C LEU A 501 17.47 13.42 -6.79
N ASN A 502 18.59 13.87 -7.36
CA ASN A 502 19.87 13.96 -6.65
C ASN A 502 19.80 15.14 -5.65
N ILE A 503 20.21 14.88 -4.40
CA ILE A 503 20.15 15.80 -3.26
C ILE A 503 21.51 15.96 -2.55
N GLU A 504 22.62 15.77 -3.26
CA GLU A 504 23.98 15.91 -2.67
C GLU A 504 24.32 17.37 -2.24
N ASP A 505 23.53 18.34 -2.72
CA ASP A 505 23.46 19.73 -2.24
C ASP A 505 21.99 20.00 -1.86
N LEU A 506 21.68 20.08 -0.56
CA LEU A 506 20.28 20.19 -0.10
C LEU A 506 19.62 21.54 -0.44
N GLU A 507 20.42 22.57 -0.71
CA GLU A 507 19.92 23.87 -1.20
C GLU A 507 19.68 23.86 -2.73
N LYS A 508 20.35 22.97 -3.47
CA LYS A 508 20.33 22.91 -4.94
C LYS A 508 20.23 21.46 -5.48
N PRO A 509 19.13 20.72 -5.21
CA PRO A 509 18.89 19.41 -5.83
C PRO A 509 18.95 19.44 -7.37
N THR A 510 19.47 18.36 -7.98
CA THR A 510 19.80 18.30 -9.42
C THR A 510 19.35 17.00 -10.11
N ASN A 511 19.63 16.88 -11.41
CA ASN A 511 19.58 15.63 -12.17
C ASN A 511 18.28 14.82 -12.04
N PHE A 512 17.13 15.46 -12.30
CA PHE A 512 15.86 14.75 -12.42
C PHE A 512 15.95 13.65 -13.48
N GLN A 513 15.70 12.43 -13.04
CA GLN A 513 15.68 11.23 -13.86
C GLN A 513 14.33 10.52 -13.70
N GLU A 514 13.93 9.77 -14.74
CA GLU A 514 12.61 9.12 -14.84
C GLU A 514 12.80 7.61 -15.01
N TYR A 515 12.28 6.82 -14.07
CA TYR A 515 12.03 5.39 -14.27
C TYR A 515 10.60 5.17 -14.77
N PHE A 516 10.42 4.21 -15.67
CA PHE A 516 9.12 3.81 -16.21
C PHE A 516 8.89 2.32 -15.98
N GLY A 517 7.86 1.99 -15.20
CA GLY A 517 7.49 0.61 -14.84
C GLY A 517 6.87 -0.19 -15.99
N THR A 518 6.51 -1.44 -15.72
CA THR A 518 5.98 -2.35 -16.76
C THR A 518 4.49 -2.15 -17.08
N THR A 519 3.74 -1.50 -16.19
CA THR A 519 2.28 -1.35 -16.26
C THR A 519 1.85 0.10 -16.49
N THR A 520 0.54 0.32 -16.73
CA THR A 520 -0.09 1.65 -16.88
C THR A 520 -0.89 2.06 -15.65
N ALA A 521 -0.64 1.42 -14.51
CA ALA A 521 -1.34 1.73 -13.26
C ALA A 521 -0.74 2.98 -12.61
N ILE A 522 -1.55 3.65 -11.79
CA ILE A 522 -1.14 4.82 -11.01
C ILE A 522 -0.22 4.36 -9.88
N ASP A 523 0.86 5.09 -9.60
CA ASP A 523 1.71 4.93 -8.42
C ASP A 523 1.06 5.54 -7.16
N HIS A 524 1.48 5.11 -5.97
CA HIS A 524 0.98 5.71 -4.72
C HIS A 524 2.08 5.85 -3.66
N ASN A 525 2.20 4.89 -2.74
CA ASN A 525 3.31 4.85 -1.77
C ASN A 525 4.46 3.96 -2.28
N LEU A 526 5.69 4.43 -2.07
CA LEU A 526 6.92 3.66 -2.24
C LEU A 526 7.81 3.77 -1.00
N TYR A 527 8.50 2.68 -0.67
CA TYR A 527 9.46 2.61 0.42
C TYR A 527 10.74 1.92 -0.05
N ILE A 528 11.89 2.44 0.39
CA ILE A 528 13.21 1.88 0.06
C ILE A 528 13.81 1.23 1.29
N VAL A 529 14.39 0.04 1.11
CA VAL A 529 15.13 -0.67 2.14
C VAL A 529 16.40 -1.27 1.51
N GLY A 530 17.54 -1.24 2.21
CA GLY A 530 18.75 -1.90 1.74
C GLY A 530 18.55 -3.42 1.66
N ALA A 531 19.03 -4.07 0.61
CA ALA A 531 18.83 -5.51 0.41
C ALA A 531 19.39 -6.36 1.58
N VAL A 532 20.49 -5.92 2.19
CA VAL A 532 21.09 -6.58 3.37
C VAL A 532 20.30 -6.34 4.66
N GLU A 533 19.59 -5.22 4.76
CA GLU A 533 18.69 -4.92 5.90
C GLU A 533 17.42 -5.79 5.80
N GLN A 534 16.95 -6.05 4.58
CA GLN A 534 15.98 -7.11 4.25
C GLN A 534 16.56 -8.54 4.41
N GLY A 535 17.78 -8.71 4.92
CA GLY A 535 18.37 -10.01 5.22
C GLY A 535 18.82 -10.82 3.99
N TYR A 536 18.93 -10.20 2.81
CA TYR A 536 19.55 -10.84 1.65
C TYR A 536 21.09 -10.84 1.77
N ASP A 537 21.75 -11.65 0.95
CA ASP A 537 23.20 -11.89 0.97
C ASP A 537 24.03 -10.58 0.87
N ASN A 538 25.08 -10.47 1.70
CA ASN A 538 26.01 -9.33 1.75
C ASN A 538 26.63 -8.93 0.39
N LYS A 539 26.61 -9.80 -0.63
CA LYS A 539 26.94 -9.44 -2.02
C LYS A 539 26.00 -8.41 -2.68
N PHE A 540 24.90 -8.05 -2.01
CA PHE A 540 23.94 -7.02 -2.38
C PHE A 540 24.01 -5.78 -1.46
N ALA A 541 25.12 -5.58 -0.73
CA ALA A 541 25.28 -4.44 0.19
C ALA A 541 25.29 -3.05 -0.49
N SER A 542 25.37 -2.98 -1.82
CA SER A 542 25.22 -1.76 -2.63
C SER A 542 23.83 -1.61 -3.25
N SER A 543 22.88 -2.47 -2.89
CA SER A 543 21.58 -2.57 -3.56
C SER A 543 20.41 -2.09 -2.72
N ASP A 544 19.67 -1.12 -3.25
CA ASP A 544 18.36 -0.71 -2.73
C ASP A 544 17.24 -1.58 -3.32
N LEU A 545 16.23 -1.88 -2.50
CA LEU A 545 14.98 -2.49 -2.91
C LEU A 545 13.83 -1.50 -2.72
N ILE A 546 13.16 -1.15 -3.83
CA ILE A 546 12.02 -0.23 -3.84
C ILE A 546 10.73 -1.05 -3.89
N TYR A 547 9.95 -0.99 -2.81
CA TYR A 547 8.64 -1.63 -2.71
C TYR A 547 7.57 -0.57 -2.98
N GLN A 548 6.76 -0.78 -4.02
CA GLN A 548 5.80 0.22 -4.51
C GLN A 548 4.38 -0.35 -4.54
N SER A 549 3.40 0.38 -3.99
CA SER A 549 1.98 0.14 -4.24
C SER A 549 1.56 0.90 -5.50
N ASN A 550 1.20 0.18 -6.56
CA ASN A 550 0.79 0.77 -7.84
C ASN A 550 -0.70 0.50 -8.12
N TYR A 551 -1.57 0.74 -7.14
CA TYR A 551 -3.02 0.56 -7.24
C TYR A 551 -3.42 -0.73 -7.98
N GLN A 552 -3.90 -0.65 -9.21
CA GLN A 552 -4.40 -1.78 -10.01
C GLN A 552 -3.33 -2.73 -10.57
N ALA A 553 -2.04 -2.50 -10.30
CA ALA A 553 -0.94 -3.41 -10.59
C ALA A 553 -0.34 -4.06 -9.31
N GLY A 554 -0.97 -3.84 -8.15
CA GLY A 554 -0.58 -4.37 -6.85
C GLY A 554 0.76 -3.87 -6.33
N LEU A 555 1.50 -4.75 -5.65
CA LEU A 555 2.87 -4.53 -5.21
C LEU A 555 3.84 -4.74 -6.38
N ARG A 556 4.70 -3.77 -6.66
CA ARG A 556 5.92 -3.95 -7.49
C ARG A 556 7.15 -3.92 -6.59
N ILE A 557 8.16 -4.71 -6.92
CA ILE A 557 9.47 -4.71 -6.23
C ILE A 557 10.56 -4.48 -7.27
N LEU A 558 11.24 -3.34 -7.16
CA LEU A 558 12.39 -2.97 -7.98
C LEU A 558 13.68 -3.17 -7.19
N GLN A 559 14.77 -3.47 -7.89
CA GLN A 559 16.14 -3.41 -7.37
C GLN A 559 16.92 -2.31 -8.09
N VAL A 560 17.73 -1.57 -7.35
CA VAL A 560 18.81 -0.72 -7.85
C VAL A 560 20.12 -1.41 -7.46
N PRO A 561 20.82 -2.15 -8.36
CA PRO A 561 21.95 -3.01 -7.99
C PRO A 561 23.17 -2.28 -7.40
N ASP A 562 23.52 -1.12 -7.94
CA ASP A 562 24.68 -0.30 -7.58
C ASP A 562 24.26 1.16 -7.37
N ILE A 563 23.82 1.51 -6.15
CA ILE A 563 23.28 2.85 -5.84
C ILE A 563 24.22 4.01 -6.19
N ASP A 564 25.55 3.81 -6.20
CA ASP A 564 26.53 4.83 -6.59
C ASP A 564 26.53 5.15 -8.10
N ASN A 565 26.05 4.23 -8.95
CA ASN A 565 26.11 4.35 -10.42
C ASN A 565 24.72 4.35 -11.08
N ASP A 566 23.80 3.52 -10.58
CA ASP A 566 22.53 3.21 -11.22
C ASP A 566 21.48 4.32 -11.06
N TYR A 567 21.55 5.12 -9.98
CA TYR A 567 20.72 6.31 -9.79
C TYR A 567 21.15 7.52 -10.65
N ASP A 568 22.36 7.54 -11.22
CA ASP A 568 22.95 8.73 -11.86
C ASP A 568 23.17 8.63 -13.39
N ASN A 569 23.12 7.43 -13.98
CA ASN A 569 23.54 7.22 -15.38
C ASN A 569 22.42 6.84 -16.36
N ASP A 570 21.60 5.82 -16.06
CA ASP A 570 20.43 5.42 -16.87
C ASP A 570 19.46 4.54 -16.04
N PRO A 571 18.39 5.10 -15.45
CA PRO A 571 17.43 4.32 -14.67
C PRO A 571 16.71 3.25 -15.49
N THR A 572 16.59 3.43 -16.80
CA THR A 572 15.87 2.51 -17.70
C THR A 572 16.71 1.29 -18.09
N GLY A 573 18.03 1.39 -17.98
CA GLY A 573 18.96 0.27 -18.11
C GLY A 573 19.27 -0.43 -16.77
N SER A 574 19.23 0.31 -15.66
CA SER A 574 19.75 -0.14 -14.37
C SER A 574 18.71 -0.55 -13.32
N ILE A 575 17.50 0.01 -13.31
CA ILE A 575 16.49 -0.33 -12.29
C ILE A 575 15.66 -1.52 -12.76
N ILE A 576 15.72 -2.63 -12.01
CA ILE A 576 15.23 -3.94 -12.44
C ILE A 576 14.01 -4.36 -11.61
N GLU A 577 12.88 -4.64 -12.24
CA GLU A 577 11.74 -5.25 -11.53
C GLU A 577 12.07 -6.73 -11.19
N VAL A 578 12.34 -7.01 -9.91
CA VAL A 578 12.73 -8.33 -9.40
C VAL A 578 11.53 -9.17 -8.94
N GLY A 579 10.40 -8.54 -8.61
CA GLY A 579 9.16 -9.25 -8.25
C GLY A 579 7.91 -8.37 -8.31
N TYR A 580 6.74 -9.00 -8.27
CA TYR A 580 5.45 -8.33 -8.09
C TYR A 580 4.38 -9.27 -7.51
N PHE A 581 3.33 -8.68 -6.94
CA PHE A 581 2.10 -9.37 -6.53
C PHE A 581 0.89 -8.48 -6.84
N ASP A 582 0.08 -8.88 -7.81
CA ASP A 582 -1.12 -8.15 -8.21
C ASP A 582 -2.31 -8.49 -7.30
N THR A 583 -2.79 -7.52 -6.52
CA THR A 583 -3.96 -7.66 -5.66
C THR A 583 -5.29 -7.40 -6.40
N PHE A 584 -5.24 -6.93 -7.65
CA PHE A 584 -6.39 -6.55 -8.47
C PHE A 584 -6.40 -7.24 -9.86
N PRO A 585 -6.63 -8.58 -9.96
CA PRO A 585 -6.47 -9.39 -11.19
C PRO A 585 -7.44 -9.13 -12.36
N MET A 586 -8.05 -7.94 -12.41
CA MET A 586 -9.00 -7.55 -13.45
C MET A 586 -8.35 -6.73 -14.58
N ASN A 587 -7.36 -5.85 -14.29
CA ASN A 587 -6.58 -5.04 -15.25
C ASN A 587 -5.75 -3.94 -14.56
N ASP A 588 -4.54 -3.66 -15.07
CA ASP A 588 -3.63 -2.57 -14.66
C ASP A 588 -4.02 -1.17 -15.18
N SER A 589 -5.31 -0.78 -15.13
CA SER A 589 -5.71 0.55 -15.61
C SER A 589 -5.23 1.66 -14.66
N PRO A 590 -5.02 2.91 -15.14
CA PRO A 590 -4.71 4.03 -14.26
C PRO A 590 -5.96 4.45 -13.46
N LYS A 591 -6.24 3.80 -12.32
CA LYS A 591 -7.40 4.05 -11.45
C LYS A 591 -7.06 3.77 -9.98
N PHE A 592 -7.69 4.53 -9.08
CA PHE A 592 -7.52 4.47 -7.62
C PHE A 592 -8.26 3.29 -6.92
N ASN A 593 -8.14 2.07 -7.44
CA ASN A 593 -8.53 0.83 -6.76
C ASN A 593 -7.32 -0.12 -6.76
N GLY A 594 -7.29 -1.13 -5.90
CA GLY A 594 -6.12 -1.99 -5.76
C GLY A 594 -5.27 -1.61 -4.55
N ALA A 595 -3.97 -1.92 -4.57
CA ALA A 595 -3.04 -1.63 -3.48
C ALA A 595 -2.89 -0.12 -3.21
N TRP A 596 -3.29 0.32 -2.01
CA TRP A 596 -3.11 1.69 -1.51
C TRP A 596 -1.72 1.89 -0.91
N SER A 597 -1.25 0.98 -0.06
CA SER A 597 0.05 1.09 0.61
C SER A 597 0.66 -0.28 0.88
N VAL A 598 1.97 -0.32 1.07
CA VAL A 598 2.78 -1.51 1.35
C VAL A 598 3.76 -1.26 2.49
N TYR A 599 3.88 -2.21 3.41
CA TYR A 599 4.85 -2.13 4.51
C TYR A 599 5.85 -3.30 4.40
N PRO A 600 7.11 -3.05 3.99
CA PRO A 600 8.12 -4.09 3.79
C PRO A 600 9.06 -4.33 4.99
N PHE A 601 8.99 -3.52 6.05
CA PHE A 601 10.05 -3.46 7.09
C PHE A 601 10.01 -4.58 8.15
N PHE A 602 9.26 -5.67 7.94
CA PHE A 602 9.25 -6.80 8.90
C PHE A 602 10.52 -7.65 8.79
N SER A 603 11.09 -8.02 9.94
CA SER A 603 12.33 -8.81 10.01
C SER A 603 12.18 -10.24 9.48
N SER A 604 10.94 -10.74 9.37
CA SER A 604 10.60 -12.00 8.70
C SER A 604 10.55 -11.92 7.16
N GLN A 605 10.84 -10.74 6.59
CA GLN A 605 10.69 -10.38 5.16
C GLN A 605 9.24 -10.53 4.67
N LEU A 606 8.28 -10.28 5.56
CA LEU A 606 6.88 -10.15 5.20
C LEU A 606 6.63 -8.75 4.63
N VAL A 607 5.90 -8.67 3.52
CA VAL A 607 5.33 -7.41 3.04
C VAL A 607 3.83 -7.45 3.29
N ALA A 608 3.31 -6.48 4.03
CA ALA A 608 1.88 -6.24 4.12
C ALA A 608 1.45 -5.33 2.95
N ILE A 609 0.31 -5.61 2.33
CA ILE A 609 -0.31 -4.80 1.26
C ILE A 609 -1.76 -4.53 1.68
N SER A 610 -2.17 -3.27 1.75
CA SER A 610 -3.57 -2.90 1.99
C SER A 610 -4.23 -2.46 0.69
N ASP A 611 -5.27 -3.17 0.28
CA ASP A 611 -6.04 -2.91 -0.94
C ASP A 611 -7.36 -2.19 -0.62
N VAL A 612 -7.66 -1.12 -1.37
CA VAL A 612 -8.88 -0.30 -1.26
C VAL A 612 -10.16 -1.14 -1.31
N SER A 613 -10.11 -2.28 -2.02
CA SER A 613 -11.26 -3.15 -2.33
C SER A 613 -11.04 -4.62 -1.96
N GLY A 614 -9.80 -5.09 -2.05
CA GLY A 614 -9.39 -6.46 -1.76
C GLY A 614 -9.21 -6.73 -0.27
N GLY A 615 -8.89 -5.73 0.55
CA GLY A 615 -8.55 -5.91 1.97
C GLY A 615 -7.05 -6.08 2.22
N LEU A 616 -6.67 -6.77 3.29
CA LEU A 616 -5.26 -6.97 3.66
C LEU A 616 -4.69 -8.22 2.98
N PHE A 617 -3.52 -8.09 2.35
CA PHE A 617 -2.69 -9.20 1.91
C PHE A 617 -1.38 -9.20 2.68
N LEU A 618 -0.92 -10.37 3.09
CA LEU A 618 0.44 -10.59 3.59
C LEU A 618 1.15 -11.48 2.59
N VAL A 619 2.29 -11.03 2.08
CA VAL A 619 3.05 -11.72 1.03
C VAL A 619 4.52 -11.86 1.42
N LYS A 620 5.24 -12.83 0.85
CA LYS A 620 6.67 -13.04 1.07
C LYS A 620 7.45 -13.04 -0.24
N PRO A 621 8.34 -12.06 -0.48
CA PRO A 621 9.26 -12.08 -1.61
C PRO A 621 10.34 -13.16 -1.48
N ASN A 622 10.59 -13.88 -2.57
CA ASN A 622 11.55 -14.97 -2.70
C ASN A 622 12.70 -14.56 -3.66
N LEU A 623 13.48 -13.54 -3.28
CA LEU A 623 14.33 -12.81 -4.23
C LEU A 623 15.78 -13.34 -4.38
N ASP A 624 16.25 -14.24 -3.51
CA ASP A 624 17.67 -14.69 -3.43
C ASP A 624 18.33 -15.11 -4.76
N ASN A 625 17.52 -15.67 -5.67
CA ASN A 625 17.98 -16.22 -6.95
C ASN A 625 17.71 -15.29 -8.16
N VAL A 626 17.16 -14.10 -7.92
CA VAL A 626 16.80 -13.11 -8.96
C VAL A 626 17.36 -11.72 -8.72
N LEU A 627 17.79 -11.39 -7.50
CA LEU A 627 18.60 -10.19 -7.25
C LEU A 627 19.93 -10.26 -8.01
N VAL A 628 20.30 -9.16 -8.66
CA VAL A 628 21.51 -9.02 -9.47
C VAL A 628 22.57 -8.29 -8.64
N SER A 629 23.78 -8.85 -8.52
CA SER A 629 24.89 -8.13 -7.87
C SER A 629 25.38 -7.00 -8.77
N PRO A 630 25.92 -5.89 -8.21
CA PRO A 630 26.54 -4.83 -9.00
C PRO A 630 27.61 -5.41 -9.95
N PRO A 631 27.80 -4.85 -11.16
CA PRO A 631 28.84 -5.28 -12.07
C PRO A 631 30.20 -5.05 -11.41
N SER A 632 30.89 -6.12 -11.01
CA SER A 632 32.17 -6.00 -10.32
C SER A 632 33.15 -5.22 -11.18
N SER A 633 33.53 -4.02 -10.70
CA SER A 633 34.41 -3.12 -11.43
C SER A 633 35.68 -3.90 -11.83
N PRO A 634 36.05 -3.92 -13.13
CA PRO A 634 37.07 -4.83 -13.62
C PRO A 634 38.37 -4.53 -12.86
N PRO A 635 39.02 -5.54 -12.27
CA PRO A 635 40.11 -5.30 -11.33
C PRO A 635 41.22 -4.55 -12.04
N THR A 636 41.36 -3.26 -11.71
CA THR A 636 42.41 -2.36 -12.19
C THR A 636 43.74 -2.86 -11.65
N GLN A 637 44.29 -3.91 -12.26
CA GLN A 637 45.63 -4.38 -11.96
C GLN A 637 46.58 -3.21 -12.19
N PRO A 638 47.29 -2.72 -11.16
CA PRO A 638 48.36 -1.77 -11.40
C PRO A 638 49.36 -2.47 -12.33
N PRO A 639 49.84 -1.81 -13.41
CA PRO A 639 50.58 -2.47 -14.48
C PRO A 639 51.77 -3.23 -13.91
N THR A 640 51.72 -4.55 -14.00
CA THR A 640 52.49 -5.49 -13.16
C THR A 640 54.00 -5.55 -13.48
N GLN A 641 54.49 -4.63 -14.30
CA GLN A 641 55.90 -4.38 -14.55
C GLN A 641 56.16 -2.86 -14.63
N PRO A 642 56.95 -2.27 -13.72
CA PRO A 642 57.64 -1.02 -14.03
C PRO A 642 58.61 -1.27 -15.20
N PRO A 643 58.85 -0.28 -16.08
CA PRO A 643 59.65 -0.49 -17.30
C PRO A 643 61.08 -0.94 -16.95
N THR A 644 61.42 -2.16 -17.32
CA THR A 644 62.61 -2.90 -16.83
C THR A 644 63.95 -2.42 -17.38
N GLN A 645 63.98 -1.31 -18.12
CA GLN A 645 65.20 -0.66 -18.60
C GLN A 645 65.10 0.87 -18.49
N PRO A 646 66.00 1.55 -17.76
CA PRO A 646 66.19 2.99 -17.93
C PRO A 646 66.82 3.28 -19.31
N PRO A 647 66.56 4.45 -19.94
CA PRO A 647 67.12 4.78 -21.25
C PRO A 647 68.66 4.74 -21.26
N THR A 648 69.24 3.81 -22.01
CA THR A 648 70.67 3.46 -21.92
C THR A 648 71.63 4.42 -22.62
N GLN A 649 71.14 5.53 -23.17
CA GLN A 649 71.97 6.59 -23.77
C GLN A 649 71.42 7.99 -23.44
N PRO A 650 72.23 8.89 -22.85
CA PRO A 650 71.95 10.32 -22.88
C PRO A 650 72.15 10.88 -24.31
N PRO A 651 71.40 11.91 -24.72
CA PRO A 651 71.49 12.47 -26.07
C PRO A 651 72.88 13.07 -26.35
N THR A 652 73.57 12.53 -27.36
CA THR A 652 75.03 12.71 -27.54
C THR A 652 75.45 14.00 -28.28
N GLN A 653 74.55 14.94 -28.55
CA GLN A 653 74.87 16.23 -29.18
C GLN A 653 74.07 17.40 -28.57
N PRO A 654 74.73 18.49 -28.15
CA PRO A 654 74.05 19.76 -27.85
C PRO A 654 73.62 20.48 -29.15
N PRO A 655 72.58 21.33 -29.11
CA PRO A 655 72.11 22.05 -30.30
C PRO A 655 73.18 23.00 -30.89
N THR A 656 73.53 22.82 -32.16
CA THR A 656 74.72 23.44 -32.77
C THR A 656 74.53 24.83 -33.38
N GLN A 657 73.35 25.45 -33.25
CA GLN A 657 73.10 26.82 -33.74
C GLN A 657 72.20 27.63 -32.79
N PRO A 658 72.59 28.87 -32.41
CA PRO A 658 71.69 29.84 -31.79
C PRO A 658 70.77 30.50 -32.84
N PRO A 659 69.58 30.99 -32.45
CA PRO A 659 68.65 31.66 -33.37
C PRO A 659 69.22 32.98 -33.92
N THR A 660 69.17 33.16 -35.24
CA THR A 660 70.04 34.11 -35.96
C THR A 660 69.48 35.52 -36.17
N GLN A 661 68.29 35.86 -35.65
CA GLN A 661 67.71 37.21 -35.76
C GLN A 661 66.96 37.66 -34.49
N PRO A 662 67.24 38.86 -33.95
CA PRO A 662 66.40 39.52 -32.95
C PRO A 662 65.20 40.24 -33.62
N PRO A 663 64.08 40.47 -32.92
CA PRO A 663 62.92 41.17 -33.49
C PRO A 663 63.22 42.65 -33.81
N THR A 664 63.26 43.01 -35.09
CA THR A 664 63.52 44.38 -35.54
C THR A 664 62.24 45.23 -35.62
N GLN A 665 61.70 45.65 -34.46
CA GLN A 665 61.14 47.00 -34.24
C GLN A 665 60.57 47.17 -32.81
N PRO A 666 60.93 48.25 -32.08
CA PRO A 666 60.21 48.66 -30.87
C PRO A 666 58.95 49.47 -31.21
N PRO A 667 57.87 49.42 -30.39
CA PRO A 667 56.66 50.22 -30.64
C PRO A 667 56.91 51.73 -30.47
N THR A 668 56.94 52.48 -31.58
CA THR A 668 57.17 53.93 -31.57
C THR A 668 55.89 54.75 -31.37
N GLN A 669 55.29 54.69 -30.18
CA GLN A 669 54.57 55.82 -29.55
C GLN A 669 54.09 55.48 -28.12
N PRO A 670 54.30 56.36 -27.11
CA PRO A 670 53.64 56.26 -25.82
C PRO A 670 52.19 56.77 -25.89
N PRO A 671 51.22 56.20 -25.16
CA PRO A 671 49.82 56.67 -25.18
C PRO A 671 49.65 58.05 -24.52
N THR A 672 49.54 59.12 -25.32
CA THR A 672 49.26 60.47 -24.83
C THR A 672 47.77 60.74 -24.62
N GLN A 673 47.18 60.17 -23.54
CA GLN A 673 46.13 60.80 -22.72
C GLN A 673 45.70 59.88 -21.55
N PRO A 674 45.46 60.42 -20.34
CA PRO A 674 44.85 59.65 -19.24
C PRO A 674 43.33 59.50 -19.46
N PRO A 675 42.76 58.30 -19.29
CA PRO A 675 41.33 58.06 -19.50
C PRO A 675 40.49 58.77 -18.41
N THR A 676 39.76 59.80 -18.81
CA THR A 676 38.93 60.63 -17.90
C THR A 676 37.44 60.51 -18.21
N GLN A 677 36.85 59.36 -17.86
CA GLN A 677 35.45 59.20 -17.45
C GLN A 677 35.17 57.74 -17.03
N ALA A 678 34.17 57.56 -16.16
CA ALA A 678 33.76 56.23 -15.68
C ALA A 678 33.00 55.44 -16.77
N PRO A 679 33.02 54.09 -16.75
CA PRO A 679 32.30 53.28 -17.72
C PRO A 679 30.78 53.40 -17.53
N THR A 680 30.10 53.95 -18.54
CA THR A 680 28.65 53.90 -18.68
C THR A 680 28.20 52.48 -19.06
N GLN A 681 26.92 52.18 -18.81
CA GLN A 681 26.26 50.86 -18.92
C GLN A 681 26.53 50.09 -20.23
N ALA A 682 26.49 48.76 -20.13
CA ALA A 682 26.74 47.83 -21.23
C ALA A 682 25.68 47.90 -22.36
N PRO A 683 26.00 47.45 -23.59
CA PRO A 683 25.08 47.49 -24.72
C PRO A 683 23.86 46.58 -24.55
N ILE A 684 22.70 47.04 -25.00
CA ILE A 684 21.46 46.27 -25.06
C ILE A 684 21.14 45.93 -26.52
N SER A 685 21.22 44.65 -26.87
CA SER A 685 20.76 44.07 -28.14
C SER A 685 20.63 42.55 -27.97
N ASP A 686 19.57 41.86 -28.41
CA ASP A 686 18.42 42.33 -29.20
C ASP A 686 17.09 41.83 -28.60
N VAL A 687 15.98 42.46 -28.98
CA VAL A 687 14.65 42.23 -28.40
C VAL A 687 13.89 41.19 -29.21
N SER A 688 13.44 40.11 -28.56
CA SER A 688 12.37 39.27 -29.13
C SER A 688 11.07 40.09 -29.15
N THR A 689 10.73 40.63 -30.31
CA THR A 689 9.54 41.47 -30.50
C THR A 689 8.29 40.64 -30.78
N ASP A 690 7.88 39.81 -29.82
CA ASP A 690 6.50 39.33 -29.77
C ASP A 690 5.64 40.43 -29.11
N PRO A 691 4.76 41.12 -29.87
CA PRO A 691 3.87 42.14 -29.29
C PRO A 691 2.77 41.49 -28.44
N CYS A 692 1.98 42.31 -27.75
CA CYS A 692 0.68 41.87 -27.24
C CYS A 692 -0.23 41.50 -28.42
N ASP A 693 -0.25 40.22 -28.77
CA ASP A 693 -0.96 39.69 -29.92
C ASP A 693 -2.49 39.70 -29.68
N ASP A 694 -3.17 40.65 -30.32
CA ASP A 694 -4.61 40.92 -30.22
C ASP A 694 -5.44 39.85 -30.99
N ARG A 695 -5.06 38.55 -30.88
CA ARG A 695 -5.71 37.41 -31.56
C ARG A 695 -7.23 37.38 -31.32
N PRO A 696 -8.03 36.84 -32.26
CA PRO A 696 -9.49 36.86 -32.16
C PRO A 696 -10.05 36.32 -30.83
N GLU A 697 -9.39 35.33 -30.21
CA GLU A 697 -9.78 34.77 -28.92
C GLU A 697 -9.60 35.71 -27.71
N TYR A 698 -8.68 36.69 -27.74
CA TYR A 698 -8.37 37.58 -26.61
C TYR A 698 -9.16 38.90 -26.62
N LEU A 699 -9.78 39.24 -27.75
CA LEU A 699 -10.59 40.45 -27.93
C LEU A 699 -11.80 40.50 -26.98
N TRP A 700 -12.09 41.66 -26.38
CA TRP A 700 -13.23 41.79 -25.44
C TRP A 700 -14.59 41.50 -26.10
N ARG A 701 -15.09 40.27 -25.85
CA ARG A 701 -16.25 39.63 -26.49
C ARG A 701 -16.07 39.34 -27.99
N GLY A 702 -14.86 38.96 -28.43
CA GLY A 702 -14.57 38.58 -29.82
C GLY A 702 -14.81 39.71 -30.83
N LYS A 703 -14.59 40.98 -30.43
CA LYS A 703 -14.84 42.15 -31.27
C LYS A 703 -13.53 42.81 -31.68
N SER A 704 -13.29 42.89 -32.99
CA SER A 704 -12.12 43.56 -33.58
C SER A 704 -11.91 44.97 -33.00
N GLY A 705 -10.64 45.34 -32.81
CA GLY A 705 -10.22 46.58 -32.19
C GLY A 705 -10.59 46.70 -30.71
N ARG A 706 -10.63 45.58 -29.95
CA ARG A 706 -10.95 45.56 -28.51
C ARG A 706 -10.08 44.64 -27.63
N GLY A 707 -8.82 44.38 -27.99
CA GLY A 707 -7.90 43.70 -27.08
C GLY A 707 -7.16 44.67 -26.15
N CYS A 708 -5.90 44.39 -25.87
CA CYS A 708 -5.19 44.86 -24.66
C CYS A 708 -5.16 46.40 -24.55
N ASP A 709 -4.63 47.08 -25.57
CA ASP A 709 -4.57 48.54 -25.65
C ASP A 709 -5.93 49.20 -25.49
N TRP A 710 -6.99 48.63 -26.06
CA TRP A 710 -8.34 49.17 -26.00
C TRP A 710 -8.91 49.08 -24.58
N VAL A 711 -8.57 48.02 -23.83
CA VAL A 711 -8.99 47.82 -22.43
C VAL A 711 -8.21 48.73 -21.49
N GLY A 712 -6.90 48.93 -21.72
CA GLY A 712 -6.03 49.76 -20.90
C GLY A 712 -6.39 51.25 -20.88
N ARG A 713 -6.87 51.81 -22.00
CA ARG A 713 -7.01 53.28 -22.20
C ARG A 713 -7.61 54.01 -20.99
N PRO A 714 -7.03 55.15 -20.54
CA PRO A 714 -7.42 55.87 -19.32
C PRO A 714 -8.93 55.98 -19.11
N ASN A 715 -9.65 56.44 -20.14
CA ASN A 715 -11.05 56.87 -20.08
C ASN A 715 -12.09 55.74 -20.31
N LYS A 716 -11.70 54.45 -20.25
CA LYS A 716 -12.67 53.35 -20.34
C LYS A 716 -13.51 53.20 -19.08
N ASN A 717 -14.73 52.68 -19.26
CA ASN A 717 -15.72 52.45 -18.20
C ASN A 717 -15.09 51.72 -16.99
N LYS A 718 -15.19 52.33 -15.80
CA LYS A 718 -14.59 51.82 -14.54
C LYS A 718 -14.96 50.36 -14.22
N LYS A 719 -16.13 49.86 -14.67
CA LYS A 719 -16.55 48.45 -14.51
C LYS A 719 -15.73 47.46 -15.36
N ILE A 720 -15.07 47.90 -16.43
CA ILE A 720 -14.18 47.06 -17.25
C ILE A 720 -12.79 46.98 -16.59
N LYS A 721 -12.22 48.11 -16.15
CA LYS A 721 -10.96 48.12 -15.39
C LYS A 721 -11.05 47.29 -14.09
N LYS A 722 -12.16 47.40 -13.34
CA LYS A 722 -12.45 46.53 -12.18
C LYS A 722 -12.61 45.04 -12.53
N ARG A 723 -12.84 44.65 -13.79
CA ARG A 723 -12.89 43.23 -14.22
C ARG A 723 -11.52 42.67 -14.62
N CYS A 724 -10.52 43.52 -14.81
CA CYS A 724 -9.14 43.10 -15.06
C CYS A 724 -8.40 42.94 -13.72
N LYS A 725 -8.54 43.91 -12.81
CA LYS A 725 -7.91 43.90 -11.47
C LYS A 725 -8.72 43.12 -10.41
N LYS A 726 -9.31 41.96 -10.73
CA LYS A 726 -10.08 41.16 -9.75
C LYS A 726 -9.92 39.65 -9.92
N PHE A 727 -8.88 39.11 -9.30
CA PHE A 727 -8.89 37.74 -8.79
C PHE A 727 -9.74 37.75 -7.50
N GLU A 728 -10.67 36.81 -7.35
CA GLU A 728 -11.50 36.72 -6.15
C GLU A 728 -11.82 35.24 -5.90
N ILE A 729 -11.34 34.75 -4.75
CA ILE A 729 -11.53 33.37 -4.30
C ILE A 729 -13.04 33.07 -4.18
N PRO A 730 -13.54 31.89 -4.58
CA PRO A 730 -14.95 31.54 -4.41
C PRO A 730 -15.33 31.50 -2.92
N ARG A 731 -16.00 32.56 -2.44
CA ARG A 731 -16.70 32.51 -1.15
C ARG A 731 -18.04 31.81 -1.34
N ASN A 732 -18.17 30.61 -0.82
CA ASN A 732 -19.48 29.97 -0.64
C ASN A 732 -20.24 30.70 0.46
N ASN A 733 -21.34 31.36 0.09
CA ASN A 733 -22.58 31.48 0.86
C ASN A 733 -23.66 32.02 -0.08
N ASP A 734 -24.83 31.41 -0.06
CA ASP A 734 -25.85 31.61 -1.10
C ASP A 734 -26.54 32.99 -1.03
N ASN A 735 -26.57 33.70 -2.17
CA ASN A 735 -27.80 33.65 -2.96
C ASN A 735 -27.73 34.19 -4.39
N SER A 736 -28.81 33.90 -5.13
CA SER A 736 -29.04 34.22 -6.55
C SER A 736 -28.75 35.68 -6.98
N SER A 737 -28.16 35.84 -8.19
CA SER A 737 -28.54 36.86 -9.22
C SER A 737 -27.58 37.04 -10.41
N LEU A 738 -26.40 36.40 -10.47
CA LEU A 738 -25.43 36.57 -11.58
C LEU A 738 -25.26 35.40 -12.56
N ARG A 739 -26.24 34.49 -12.66
CA ARG A 739 -26.34 33.55 -13.80
C ARG A 739 -26.66 34.31 -15.11
N LYS A 740 -25.65 34.65 -15.91
CA LYS A 740 -25.78 34.85 -17.37
C LYS A 740 -24.42 34.85 -18.10
N ARG A 741 -24.20 33.80 -18.90
CA ARG A 741 -23.09 33.59 -19.86
C ARG A 741 -21.68 33.46 -19.25
N ASN A 742 -21.39 32.27 -18.72
CA ASN A 742 -20.17 31.58 -19.16
C ASN A 742 -20.47 30.99 -20.56
N ILE A 743 -19.50 31.03 -21.47
CA ILE A 743 -19.50 30.31 -22.75
C ILE A 743 -18.28 29.39 -22.71
N PRO A 744 -18.40 28.07 -22.97
CA PRO A 744 -17.24 27.19 -23.03
C PRO A 744 -16.17 27.73 -23.98
N GLY A 745 -14.90 27.64 -23.58
CA GLY A 745 -13.75 28.16 -24.34
C GLY A 745 -13.41 29.65 -24.13
N GLN A 746 -14.30 30.52 -23.64
CA GLN A 746 -13.95 31.93 -23.41
C GLN A 746 -13.21 32.17 -22.09
N LYS A 747 -11.87 32.13 -22.13
CA LYS A 747 -10.98 32.62 -21.07
C LYS A 747 -11.27 34.11 -20.77
N ARG A 748 -11.26 34.50 -19.50
CA ARG A 748 -11.59 35.87 -19.04
C ARG A 748 -10.34 36.75 -18.99
N ILE A 749 -10.40 37.95 -19.59
CA ILE A 749 -9.27 38.91 -19.74
C ILE A 749 -8.35 39.06 -18.51
N HIS A 750 -8.83 38.97 -17.27
CA HIS A 750 -7.93 39.02 -16.09
C HIS A 750 -6.84 37.94 -16.06
N PHE A 751 -7.02 36.78 -16.71
CA PHE A 751 -6.01 35.73 -16.83
C PHE A 751 -4.88 36.12 -17.80
N TYR A 752 -5.10 37.15 -18.62
CA TYR A 752 -4.16 37.68 -19.62
C TYR A 752 -3.81 39.16 -19.39
N CYS A 753 -4.30 39.74 -18.29
CA CYS A 753 -3.88 41.05 -17.78
C CYS A 753 -3.41 40.88 -16.34
N PRO A 754 -2.21 40.29 -16.12
CA PRO A 754 -1.42 40.63 -14.94
C PRO A 754 -1.21 42.15 -14.87
N THR A 755 -0.72 42.64 -13.73
CA THR A 755 -1.00 44.00 -13.25
C THR A 755 -0.37 45.16 -14.05
N THR A 756 0.33 44.89 -15.16
CA THR A 756 1.27 45.79 -15.85
C THR A 756 0.76 46.45 -17.14
N CYS A 757 -0.15 45.85 -17.92
CA CYS A 757 -0.65 46.44 -19.18
C CYS A 757 -1.48 47.75 -19.01
N GLY A 758 -1.70 48.20 -17.77
CA GLY A 758 -2.44 49.42 -17.45
C GLY A 758 -1.57 50.65 -17.18
N ASP A 759 -0.33 50.45 -16.74
CA ASP A 759 0.49 51.51 -16.13
C ASP A 759 1.62 51.97 -17.10
N VAL A 760 1.16 52.32 -18.32
CA VAL A 760 1.83 53.17 -19.33
C VAL A 760 3.29 52.88 -19.71
N GLY A 761 3.56 51.62 -20.10
CA GLY A 761 4.20 51.39 -21.40
C GLY A 761 5.72 51.18 -21.46
N LYS A 762 6.40 50.92 -20.33
CA LYS A 762 7.72 50.27 -20.30
C LYS A 762 7.86 49.36 -19.08
N GLY A 763 8.04 48.05 -19.28
CA GLY A 763 8.24 47.07 -18.21
C GLY A 763 8.07 45.64 -18.72
N ALA A 764 8.86 44.71 -18.19
CA ALA A 764 8.97 43.33 -18.69
C ALA A 764 7.92 42.36 -18.08
N CYS A 765 7.79 41.21 -18.72
CA CYS A 765 7.20 39.98 -18.20
C CYS A 765 8.02 38.81 -18.77
N LYS A 766 8.41 37.78 -18.01
CA LYS A 766 8.44 37.60 -16.55
C LYS A 766 9.41 36.43 -16.25
N SER A 767 9.73 36.19 -14.99
CA SER A 767 9.95 34.82 -14.49
C SER A 767 8.62 34.09 -14.38
#